data_AF-A0A4Q1VMD7-F1
#
_entry.id   AF-A0A4Q1VMD7-F1
#
_cell.length_a   1.000
_cell.length_b   1.000
_cell.length_c   1.000
_cell.angle_alpha   90.00
_cell.angle_beta   90.00
_cell.angle_gamma   90.00
#
_symmetry.space_group_name_H-M   'P 1'
#
loop_
_entity.id
_entity.type
_entity.pdbx_description
1 polymer ?
#
loop_
_entity_poly.entity_id
_entity_poly.type
_entity_poly.pdbx_seq_one_letter_code
_entity_poly.pdbx_strand_id
1 'polypeptide(L)'
;MAPMLSLAPAPVADGLSPQLDLSRLSGSVFLLSWTIEAPVLSRPRIALTAHEKRLASGSIALALGDGRMRVLVVFRHGTGDLVATLSDDSPGGDITARFDPDLVHGMADANELVRDITPDARRTLANALIGHWPSLFGLSESASYLGFLRQFLLILARKPAVAASVAKLVEGKVLLESAVPGRLPGVRTAYRLDSSGLSRLAARPRLGRPDRAGNRPLHLIVDEFSPQAGGLLILQSESGLIVRAVTPRQDIPSLGRWWAGKASQRDGLRNWLVEQLTGLSEQGRLLAIEMQRRLPLAVQTVRRNDDVPSAELDLAITTPAGLLLGGWYRDAEGVLDQMLLHRSEGEPTPVLERLERFPALLPAGSNGDVKRATGFAALIPGYASAAPVLQPRVELRLKSGTVLSLRPAVQPADTVAIRARALAAIPPQHLSALMLERTIAPVLAECQKALRETLPEPQIRSFGKAPTNPTVSVVIPLYRVYDFLRVQVSAFAADRWFAEKAELIFVLDSPEHEAEVAHLLGGLFLAYGLPMQLVVMGRNGGFSAACNAGAATSRGQALALVNSDVIPDSAGWLPALVQRLDRHKRIGAVGPKLLYDDGSLQHAGLYFKRDSKGTWLNHHYFKGMPSHYAPANVERPVPGVTGACIVLSRALFMEVGGFDDSYVIGDYEDSDLCLKIARAGLGVVYVPSVSLYHLERQSISKSLDYTRGVASQHNSWLQTQRWDGQIEALMAAVDKPAQQQPVPAPDLRLEPEFLLARANLRRATAA
;
A
#
# COMPACT_ATOMS: atom_id res chain seq x y z
N MET A 1 -13.30 19.25 -83.21
CA MET A 1 -12.53 19.94 -82.15
C MET A 1 -12.10 18.90 -81.15
N ALA A 2 -10.83 18.99 -80.76
CA ALA A 2 -9.91 17.89 -80.47
C ALA A 2 -10.24 17.00 -79.25
N PRO A 3 -9.76 15.74 -79.22
CA PRO A 3 -10.28 14.69 -78.37
C PRO A 3 -9.51 14.49 -77.06
N MET A 4 -10.18 13.75 -76.16
CA MET A 4 -9.68 13.14 -74.93
C MET A 4 -8.27 12.53 -75.08
N LEU A 5 -7.39 12.83 -74.12
CA LEU A 5 -6.20 12.04 -73.82
C LEU A 5 -6.18 11.75 -72.31
N SER A 6 -6.60 10.52 -71.99
CA SER A 6 -6.25 9.83 -70.76
C SER A 6 -4.74 9.53 -70.80
N LEU A 7 -3.97 10.03 -69.84
CA LEU A 7 -2.56 9.66 -69.65
C LEU A 7 -2.44 8.77 -68.41
N ALA A 8 -2.21 7.48 -68.65
CA ALA A 8 -1.29 6.70 -67.82
C ALA A 8 0.15 7.23 -68.07
N PRO A 9 1.10 7.03 -67.15
CA PRO A 9 2.24 7.91 -66.99
C PRO A 9 3.23 7.74 -68.15
N ALA A 10 3.58 8.84 -68.82
CA ALA A 10 4.77 8.89 -69.67
C ALA A 10 5.48 10.26 -69.54
N PRO A 11 6.82 10.25 -69.49
CA PRO A 11 7.66 11.35 -69.02
C PRO A 11 7.99 12.35 -70.15
N VAL A 12 8.36 13.57 -69.77
CA VAL A 12 8.97 14.57 -70.66
C VAL A 12 10.05 15.29 -69.83
N ALA A 13 11.33 15.41 -70.19
CA ALA A 13 12.13 14.97 -71.34
C ALA A 13 13.58 14.69 -70.87
N ASP A 14 14.32 13.91 -71.67
CA ASP A 14 15.77 13.72 -71.71
C ASP A 14 16.49 13.12 -70.48
N GLY A 15 16.65 11.79 -70.51
CA GLY A 15 17.94 11.16 -70.22
C GLY A 15 18.40 11.05 -68.76
N LEU A 16 17.57 10.48 -67.86
CA LEU A 16 17.95 9.59 -66.72
C LEU A 16 16.76 9.39 -65.72
N SER A 17 15.92 8.38 -65.97
CA SER A 17 15.25 7.46 -65.00
C SER A 17 14.34 8.04 -63.85
N PRO A 18 13.80 7.23 -62.91
CA PRO A 18 12.43 7.25 -62.39
C PRO A 18 12.31 8.07 -61.09
N GLN A 19 12.12 9.38 -61.17
CA GLN A 19 12.38 10.27 -60.04
C GLN A 19 11.17 10.60 -59.14
N LEU A 20 9.93 10.31 -59.54
CA LEU A 20 8.73 10.75 -58.82
C LEU A 20 7.66 9.65 -58.82
N ASP A 21 7.23 9.22 -57.64
CA ASP A 21 6.22 8.17 -57.44
C ASP A 21 5.16 8.60 -56.42
N LEU A 22 3.89 8.28 -56.69
CA LEU A 22 2.76 8.54 -55.80
C LEU A 22 2.04 7.21 -55.53
N SER A 23 2.02 6.80 -54.27
CA SER A 23 1.39 5.55 -53.84
C SER A 23 0.45 5.75 -52.66
N ARG A 24 -0.42 4.77 -52.39
CA ARG A 24 -1.34 4.79 -51.25
C ARG A 24 -0.73 4.06 -50.06
N LEU A 25 -0.90 4.61 -48.85
CA LEU A 25 -0.63 3.91 -47.58
C LEU A 25 -1.91 3.32 -46.97
N SER A 26 -3.05 3.98 -47.19
CA SER A 26 -4.39 3.52 -46.83
C SER A 26 -5.42 4.47 -47.42
N GLY A 27 -6.52 3.97 -47.99
CA GLY A 27 -7.68 4.79 -48.36
C GLY A 27 -7.31 6.15 -48.98
N SER A 28 -7.57 7.23 -48.23
CA SER A 28 -7.32 8.63 -48.58
C SER A 28 -5.95 9.19 -48.13
N VAL A 29 -5.01 8.32 -47.73
CA VAL A 29 -3.66 8.69 -47.26
C VAL A 29 -2.63 8.20 -48.27
N PHE A 30 -1.86 9.15 -48.77
CA PHE A 30 -0.90 8.98 -49.85
C PHE A 30 0.52 9.17 -49.36
N LEU A 31 1.46 8.54 -50.06
CA LEU A 31 2.89 8.68 -49.91
C LEU A 31 3.49 9.11 -51.24
N LEU A 32 3.99 10.34 -51.29
CA LEU A 32 4.77 10.86 -52.40
C LEU A 32 6.25 10.56 -52.15
N SER A 33 6.94 10.02 -53.16
CA SER A 33 8.37 9.73 -53.15
C SER A 33 9.06 10.47 -54.29
N TRP A 34 9.92 11.43 -53.96
CA TRP A 34 10.67 12.25 -54.91
C TRP A 34 12.17 12.06 -54.72
N THR A 35 12.86 11.51 -55.71
CA THR A 35 14.33 11.35 -55.72
C THR A 35 14.98 12.52 -56.47
N ILE A 36 15.98 13.15 -55.85
CA ILE A 36 16.68 14.33 -56.34
C ILE A 36 18.19 14.10 -56.29
N GLU A 37 18.92 14.74 -57.21
CA GLU A 37 20.37 14.71 -57.26
C GLU A 37 20.99 15.50 -56.08
N ALA A 38 22.15 15.07 -55.61
CA ALA A 38 22.92 15.75 -54.56
C ALA A 38 24.26 16.26 -55.15
N PRO A 39 24.90 17.31 -54.58
CA PRO A 39 24.62 17.95 -53.30
C PRO A 39 23.52 19.02 -53.39
N VAL A 40 22.68 19.08 -52.36
CA VAL A 40 21.63 20.10 -52.21
C VAL A 40 22.16 21.21 -51.29
N LEU A 41 21.99 22.48 -51.68
CA LEU A 41 22.47 23.64 -50.91
C LEU A 41 21.76 23.79 -49.55
N SER A 42 20.51 23.32 -49.47
CA SER A 42 19.67 23.37 -48.28
C SER A 42 18.93 22.04 -48.07
N ARG A 43 18.19 21.92 -46.97
CA ARG A 43 17.37 20.72 -46.73
C ARG A 43 16.12 20.79 -47.62
N PRO A 44 15.94 19.87 -48.59
CA PRO A 44 14.86 19.95 -49.56
C PRO A 44 13.49 19.87 -48.87
N ARG A 45 12.54 20.68 -49.31
CA ARG A 45 11.17 20.75 -48.80
C ARG A 45 10.19 20.55 -49.94
N ILE A 46 9.16 19.75 -49.68
CA ILE A 46 8.05 19.58 -50.62
C ILE A 46 6.79 20.17 -49.99
N ALA A 47 6.23 21.20 -50.61
CA ALA A 47 4.92 21.76 -50.27
C ALA A 47 3.84 21.10 -51.13
N LEU A 48 2.77 20.63 -50.49
CA LEU A 48 1.61 20.07 -51.17
C LEU A 48 0.47 21.07 -51.12
N THR A 49 -0.15 21.33 -52.28
CA THR A 49 -1.32 22.22 -52.41
C THR A 49 -2.41 21.52 -53.20
N ALA A 50 -3.66 21.73 -52.78
CA ALA A 50 -4.84 21.30 -53.51
C ALA A 50 -5.89 22.42 -53.44
N HIS A 51 -6.51 22.76 -54.57
CA HIS A 51 -7.40 23.94 -54.70
C HIS A 51 -6.78 25.20 -54.08
N GLU A 52 -5.50 25.47 -54.37
CA GLU A 52 -4.72 26.61 -53.85
C GLU A 52 -4.54 26.66 -52.32
N LYS A 53 -4.94 25.62 -51.59
CA LYS A 53 -4.72 25.50 -50.14
C LYS A 53 -3.62 24.50 -49.84
N ARG A 54 -2.75 24.84 -48.90
CA ARG A 54 -1.67 23.96 -48.43
C ARG A 54 -2.24 22.79 -47.64
N LEU A 55 -1.82 21.57 -47.98
CA LEU A 55 -2.19 20.35 -47.26
C LEU A 55 -1.29 20.14 -46.05
N ALA A 56 -1.88 19.60 -44.97
CA ALA A 56 -1.11 19.09 -43.85
C ALA A 56 -0.36 17.83 -44.28
N SER A 57 0.97 17.84 -44.11
CA SER A 57 1.85 16.75 -44.54
C SER A 57 2.97 16.50 -43.55
N GLY A 58 3.50 15.28 -43.56
CA GLY A 58 4.72 14.90 -42.86
C GLY A 58 5.79 14.52 -43.87
N SER A 59 6.99 15.09 -43.76
CA SER A 59 8.07 14.81 -44.72
C SER A 59 9.34 14.33 -44.03
N ILE A 60 10.03 13.39 -44.67
CA ILE A 60 11.39 12.96 -44.30
C ILE A 60 12.28 12.95 -45.54
N ALA A 61 13.59 13.14 -45.34
CA ALA A 61 14.58 13.08 -46.39
C ALA A 61 15.53 11.90 -46.10
N LEU A 62 15.79 11.08 -47.11
CA LEU A 62 16.50 9.81 -47.01
C LEU A 62 17.69 9.80 -47.97
N ALA A 63 18.90 9.61 -47.44
CA ALA A 63 20.09 9.47 -48.26
C ALA A 63 20.14 8.10 -48.96
N LEU A 64 20.42 8.10 -50.26
CA LEU A 64 20.64 6.92 -51.09
C LEU A 64 22.14 6.58 -51.15
N GLY A 65 22.46 5.31 -51.40
CA GLY A 65 23.82 4.79 -51.44
C GLY A 65 24.63 5.25 -52.65
N ASP A 66 23.96 5.77 -53.68
CA ASP A 66 24.54 6.37 -54.87
C ASP A 66 24.82 7.89 -54.71
N GLY A 67 24.57 8.44 -53.51
CA GLY A 67 24.78 9.85 -53.20
C GLY A 67 23.53 10.72 -53.36
N ARG A 68 22.48 10.25 -54.04
CA ARG A 68 21.23 11.01 -54.23
C ARG A 68 20.39 11.08 -52.95
N MET A 69 19.36 11.93 -52.96
CA MET A 69 18.44 12.10 -51.84
C MET A 69 17.01 11.76 -52.26
N ARG A 70 16.27 11.04 -51.42
CA ARG A 70 14.85 10.74 -51.60
C ARG A 70 14.02 11.43 -50.52
N VAL A 71 13.12 12.32 -50.92
CA VAL A 71 12.16 12.98 -50.02
C VAL A 71 10.84 12.24 -50.08
N LEU A 72 10.38 11.77 -48.91
CA LEU A 72 9.08 11.14 -48.76
C LEU A 72 8.12 12.09 -48.07
N VAL A 73 6.90 12.21 -48.58
CA VAL A 73 5.86 13.07 -48.02
C VAL A 73 4.57 12.26 -47.86
N VAL A 74 4.10 12.13 -46.62
CA VAL A 74 2.80 11.54 -46.31
C VAL A 74 1.77 12.65 -46.10
N PHE A 75 0.57 12.45 -46.62
CA PHE A 75 -0.53 13.41 -46.51
C PHE A 75 -1.88 12.74 -46.68
N ARG A 76 -2.93 13.40 -46.20
CA ARG A 76 -4.31 12.98 -46.43
C ARG A 76 -4.91 13.85 -47.53
N HIS A 77 -5.57 13.22 -48.50
CA HIS A 77 -6.19 13.93 -49.60
C HIS A 77 -7.45 13.19 -50.09
N GLY A 78 -8.44 13.96 -50.53
CA GLY A 78 -9.69 13.45 -51.10
C GLY A 78 -9.58 13.31 -52.62
N THR A 79 -10.50 13.95 -53.33
CA THR A 79 -10.57 14.02 -54.80
C THR A 79 -10.14 15.42 -55.28
N GLY A 80 -9.66 15.52 -56.53
CA GLY A 80 -9.25 16.79 -57.17
C GLY A 80 -7.74 16.98 -57.33
N ASP A 81 -7.35 18.07 -57.99
CA ASP A 81 -5.95 18.35 -58.37
C ASP A 81 -5.01 18.47 -57.15
N LEU A 82 -3.91 17.72 -57.19
CA LEU A 82 -2.81 17.82 -56.23
C LEU A 82 -1.56 18.41 -56.92
N VAL A 83 -0.94 19.42 -56.32
CA VAL A 83 0.32 20.00 -56.79
C VAL A 83 1.39 19.88 -55.71
N ALA A 84 2.50 19.22 -56.04
CA ALA A 84 3.70 19.16 -55.21
C ALA A 84 4.77 20.12 -55.73
N THR A 85 5.26 20.99 -54.87
CA THR A 85 6.33 21.95 -55.16
C THR A 85 7.56 21.59 -54.35
N LEU A 86 8.64 21.19 -55.02
CA LEU A 86 9.94 20.96 -54.42
C LEU A 86 10.75 22.27 -54.42
N SER A 87 11.19 22.66 -53.24
CA SER A 87 12.08 23.80 -53.00
C SER A 87 13.35 23.31 -52.30
N ASP A 88 14.49 23.59 -52.89
CA ASP A 88 15.80 23.13 -52.42
C ASP A 88 16.87 24.25 -52.39
N ASP A 89 16.44 25.50 -52.61
CA ASP A 89 17.24 26.73 -52.72
C ASP A 89 18.30 26.66 -53.85
N SER A 90 18.12 25.78 -54.84
CA SER A 90 18.97 25.69 -56.02
C SER A 90 18.74 26.86 -56.99
N PRO A 91 19.76 27.27 -57.78
CA PRO A 91 19.63 28.34 -58.77
C PRO A 91 18.56 28.12 -59.86
N GLY A 92 18.08 26.87 -60.02
CA GLY A 92 17.09 26.47 -61.01
C GLY A 92 15.63 26.79 -60.66
N GLY A 93 15.35 27.28 -59.44
CA GLY A 93 13.99 27.58 -58.98
C GLY A 93 13.18 26.36 -58.53
N ASP A 94 11.98 26.59 -58.01
CA ASP A 94 11.08 25.55 -57.51
C ASP A 94 10.59 24.62 -58.64
N ILE A 95 10.62 23.31 -58.40
CA ILE A 95 10.10 22.31 -59.34
C ILE A 95 8.68 21.92 -58.92
N THR A 96 7.71 22.05 -59.82
CA THR A 96 6.32 21.69 -59.55
C THR A 96 5.89 20.45 -60.35
N ALA A 97 5.17 19.55 -59.68
CA ALA A 97 4.55 18.38 -60.29
C ALA A 97 3.06 18.33 -59.93
N ARG A 98 2.20 18.07 -60.93
CA ARG A 98 0.76 17.91 -60.73
C ARG A 98 0.39 16.44 -60.78
N PHE A 99 -0.51 16.03 -59.90
CA PHE A 99 -1.02 14.68 -59.79
C PHE A 99 -2.53 14.69 -59.85
N ASP A 100 -3.08 13.68 -60.51
CA ASP A 100 -4.49 13.32 -60.42
C ASP A 100 -4.63 12.13 -59.44
N PRO A 101 -5.07 12.36 -58.19
CA PRO A 101 -5.26 11.32 -57.20
C PRO A 101 -6.45 10.39 -57.50
N ASP A 102 -7.31 10.74 -58.46
CA ASP A 102 -8.45 9.92 -58.92
C ASP A 102 -8.02 8.81 -59.89
N LEU A 103 -6.78 8.88 -60.41
CA LEU A 103 -6.13 7.74 -61.08
C LEU A 103 -5.89 6.58 -60.09
N VAL A 104 -5.91 5.34 -60.60
CA VAL A 104 -5.66 4.13 -59.79
C VAL A 104 -4.20 4.09 -59.35
N HIS A 105 -3.93 4.59 -58.14
CA HIS A 105 -2.63 4.49 -57.49
C HIS A 105 -2.50 3.16 -56.75
N GLY A 106 -1.38 2.46 -56.98
CA GLY A 106 -1.05 1.23 -56.27
C GLY A 106 -0.81 1.46 -54.78
N MET A 107 -0.91 0.39 -54.00
CA MET A 107 -0.41 0.38 -52.63
C MET A 107 1.11 0.55 -52.64
N ALA A 108 1.64 1.34 -51.70
CA ALA A 108 3.08 1.54 -51.55
C ALA A 108 3.81 0.19 -51.41
N ASP A 109 4.88 -0.01 -52.19
CA ASP A 109 5.72 -1.20 -52.10
C ASP A 109 6.88 -0.96 -51.13
N ALA A 110 6.93 -1.77 -50.07
CA ALA A 110 7.96 -1.69 -49.07
C ALA A 110 9.37 -2.02 -49.62
N ASN A 111 9.49 -2.87 -50.64
CA ASN A 111 10.78 -3.17 -51.27
C ASN A 111 11.35 -1.96 -52.01
N GLU A 112 10.51 -1.23 -52.73
CA GLU A 112 10.93 -0.05 -53.48
C GLU A 112 11.38 1.09 -52.55
N LEU A 113 10.68 1.28 -51.44
CA LEU A 113 11.03 2.28 -50.43
C LEU A 113 12.37 2.01 -49.75
N VAL A 114 12.74 0.73 -49.56
CA VAL A 114 14.01 0.33 -48.94
C VAL A 114 15.13 0.19 -49.99
N ARG A 115 14.80 0.21 -51.28
CA ARG A 115 15.77 0.13 -52.38
C ARG A 115 16.73 1.32 -52.32
N ASP A 116 18.01 1.02 -52.33
CA ASP A 116 19.14 1.95 -52.38
C ASP A 116 19.28 2.95 -51.23
N ILE A 117 18.42 2.93 -50.19
CA ILE A 117 18.59 3.80 -49.02
C ILE A 117 19.70 3.30 -48.07
N THR A 118 20.48 4.26 -47.54
CA THR A 118 21.55 4.02 -46.56
C THR A 118 21.02 3.41 -45.24
N PRO A 119 21.88 2.76 -44.42
CA PRO A 119 21.46 2.24 -43.11
C PRO A 119 20.81 3.28 -42.20
N ASP A 120 21.31 4.52 -42.20
CA ASP A 120 20.78 5.62 -41.40
C ASP A 120 19.42 6.12 -41.92
N ALA A 121 19.26 6.16 -43.24
CA ALA A 121 17.98 6.44 -43.88
C ALA A 121 16.93 5.37 -43.56
N ARG A 122 17.31 4.08 -43.49
CA ARG A 122 16.39 3.00 -43.07
C ARG A 122 15.86 3.23 -41.66
N ARG A 123 16.70 3.69 -40.73
CA ARG A 123 16.26 4.04 -39.37
C ARG A 123 15.30 5.23 -39.37
N THR A 124 15.60 6.27 -40.14
CA THR A 124 14.74 7.45 -40.26
C THR A 124 13.37 7.10 -40.82
N LEU A 125 13.33 6.28 -41.86
CA LEU A 125 12.09 5.77 -42.45
C LEU A 125 11.29 4.91 -41.46
N ALA A 126 11.93 3.96 -40.78
CA ALA A 126 11.26 3.12 -39.79
C ALA A 126 10.67 3.94 -38.63
N ASN A 127 11.41 4.95 -38.14
CA ASN A 127 10.92 5.85 -37.09
C ASN A 127 9.70 6.66 -37.52
N ALA A 128 9.62 7.07 -38.78
CA ALA A 128 8.48 7.78 -39.33
C ALA A 128 7.25 6.87 -39.44
N LEU A 129 7.42 5.68 -40.01
CA LEU A 129 6.36 4.69 -40.23
C LEU A 129 5.82 4.05 -38.94
N ILE A 130 6.61 3.99 -37.87
CA ILE A 130 6.18 3.37 -36.61
C ILE A 130 5.82 4.42 -35.56
N GLY A 131 6.44 5.60 -35.63
CA GLY A 131 6.29 6.68 -34.67
C GLY A 131 5.08 7.58 -34.96
N HIS A 132 5.34 8.75 -35.53
CA HIS A 132 4.35 9.84 -35.55
C HIS A 132 3.38 9.78 -36.73
N TRP A 133 3.76 9.21 -37.88
CA TRP A 133 2.86 9.21 -39.05
C TRP A 133 1.57 8.39 -38.81
N PRO A 134 1.60 7.21 -38.17
CA PRO A 134 0.38 6.45 -37.96
C PRO A 134 -0.69 7.19 -37.15
N SER A 135 -0.29 7.91 -36.10
CA SER A 135 -1.23 8.68 -35.28
C SER A 135 -1.70 9.95 -36.00
N LEU A 136 -0.80 10.68 -36.66
CA LEU A 136 -1.14 11.93 -37.34
C LEU A 136 -2.11 11.74 -38.51
N PHE A 137 -2.00 10.61 -39.23
CA PHE A 137 -2.79 10.34 -40.42
C PHE A 137 -3.86 9.25 -40.22
N GLY A 138 -4.05 8.76 -38.98
CA GLY A 138 -5.07 7.75 -38.66
C GLY A 138 -4.83 6.40 -39.34
N LEU A 139 -3.58 5.96 -39.41
CA LEU A 139 -3.18 4.71 -40.07
C LEU A 139 -3.05 3.53 -39.11
N SER A 140 -3.04 3.76 -37.79
CA SER A 140 -2.71 2.75 -36.78
C SER A 140 -3.60 1.50 -36.77
N GLU A 141 -4.82 1.58 -37.31
CA GLU A 141 -5.79 0.48 -37.38
C GLU A 141 -6.13 0.09 -38.83
N SER A 142 -5.49 0.73 -39.82
CA SER A 142 -5.78 0.49 -41.24
C SER A 142 -5.18 -0.83 -41.70
N ALA A 143 -6.01 -1.79 -42.11
CA ALA A 143 -5.57 -3.10 -42.58
C ALA A 143 -4.51 -3.03 -43.71
N SER A 144 -4.71 -2.15 -44.70
CA SER A 144 -3.75 -1.94 -45.79
C SER A 144 -2.40 -1.42 -45.29
N TYR A 145 -2.43 -0.50 -44.33
CA TYR A 145 -1.22 0.08 -43.75
C TYR A 145 -0.49 -0.93 -42.87
N LEU A 146 -1.22 -1.70 -42.06
CA LEU A 146 -0.66 -2.73 -41.20
C LEU A 146 -0.01 -3.85 -42.03
N GLY A 147 -0.62 -4.24 -43.16
CA GLY A 147 -0.05 -5.16 -44.13
C GLY A 147 1.26 -4.64 -44.72
N PHE A 148 1.25 -3.40 -45.22
CA PHE A 148 2.44 -2.70 -45.72
C PHE A 148 3.55 -2.62 -44.68
N LEU A 149 3.22 -2.13 -43.47
CA LEU A 149 4.18 -1.95 -42.37
C LEU A 149 4.79 -3.29 -41.95
N ARG A 150 3.98 -4.36 -41.89
CA ARG A 150 4.48 -5.70 -41.59
C ARG A 150 5.48 -6.16 -42.65
N GLN A 151 5.19 -5.97 -43.93
CA GLN A 151 6.14 -6.29 -45.01
C GLN A 151 7.42 -5.48 -44.89
N PHE A 152 7.32 -4.17 -44.68
CA PHE A 152 8.47 -3.29 -44.46
C PHE A 152 9.37 -3.76 -43.30
N LEU A 153 8.79 -4.10 -42.15
CA LEU A 153 9.53 -4.59 -40.99
C LEU A 153 10.21 -5.94 -41.27
N LEU A 154 9.58 -6.82 -42.02
CA LEU A 154 10.15 -8.11 -42.42
C LEU A 154 11.26 -7.95 -43.48
N ILE A 155 11.24 -6.89 -44.30
CA ILE A 155 12.37 -6.57 -45.18
C ILE A 155 13.58 -6.14 -44.36
N LEU A 156 13.37 -5.31 -43.34
CA LEU A 156 14.44 -4.88 -42.42
C LEU A 156 14.97 -6.04 -41.56
N ALA A 157 14.10 -6.99 -41.21
CA ALA A 157 14.43 -8.16 -40.40
C ALA A 157 13.88 -9.44 -41.05
N ARG A 158 14.57 -9.93 -42.09
CA ARG A 158 14.13 -11.07 -42.93
C ARG A 158 13.68 -12.32 -42.16
N LYS A 159 14.34 -12.61 -41.04
CA LYS A 159 14.00 -13.73 -40.15
C LYS A 159 14.07 -13.26 -38.69
N PRO A 160 13.04 -12.55 -38.21
CA PRO A 160 13.09 -11.99 -36.87
C PRO A 160 13.09 -13.11 -35.83
N ALA A 161 13.94 -12.99 -34.82
CA ALA A 161 13.95 -13.94 -33.71
C ALA A 161 12.59 -13.93 -32.98
N VAL A 162 12.24 -15.05 -32.33
CA VAL A 162 10.95 -15.19 -31.67
C VAL A 162 10.94 -14.48 -30.32
N ALA A 163 9.84 -13.80 -30.00
CA ALA A 163 9.45 -13.42 -28.65
C ALA A 163 8.28 -14.32 -28.24
N ALA A 164 8.55 -15.28 -27.36
CA ALA A 164 7.59 -16.31 -27.00
C ALA A 164 6.68 -15.83 -25.87
N SER A 165 5.37 -16.06 -26.01
CA SER A 165 4.43 -15.98 -24.90
C SER A 165 4.68 -17.16 -23.96
N VAL A 166 5.28 -16.87 -22.81
CA VAL A 166 5.80 -17.89 -21.91
C VAL A 166 4.95 -18.13 -20.67
N ALA A 167 4.14 -17.15 -20.25
CA ALA A 167 3.25 -17.28 -19.11
C ALA A 167 2.01 -16.37 -19.23
N LYS A 168 0.84 -16.88 -18.85
CA LYS A 168 -0.36 -16.08 -18.56
C LYS A 168 -0.23 -15.46 -17.18
N LEU A 169 -0.64 -14.20 -17.05
CA LEU A 169 -0.52 -13.42 -15.82
C LEU A 169 -1.90 -13.15 -15.22
N VAL A 170 -2.49 -12.00 -15.53
CA VAL A 170 -3.87 -11.63 -15.23
C VAL A 170 -4.69 -11.67 -16.53
N GLU A 171 -6.00 -11.44 -16.43
CA GLU A 171 -6.88 -11.44 -17.60
C GLU A 171 -6.33 -10.54 -18.73
N GLY A 172 -6.19 -11.11 -19.92
CA GLY A 172 -5.68 -10.42 -21.11
C GLY A 172 -4.18 -10.10 -21.12
N LYS A 173 -3.40 -10.44 -20.09
CA LYS A 173 -1.95 -10.12 -20.01
C LYS A 173 -1.07 -11.36 -20.07
N VAL A 174 0.00 -11.28 -20.85
CA VAL A 174 1.01 -12.34 -21.01
C VAL A 174 2.42 -11.83 -20.79
N LEU A 175 3.30 -12.69 -20.29
CA LEU A 175 4.74 -12.46 -20.23
C LEU A 175 5.38 -12.95 -21.54
N LEU A 176 6.11 -12.06 -22.21
CA LEU A 176 6.99 -12.40 -23.31
C LEU A 176 8.42 -12.63 -22.84
N GLU A 177 9.08 -13.62 -23.43
CA GLU A 177 10.52 -13.87 -23.29
C GLU A 177 11.20 -13.89 -24.67
N SER A 178 12.31 -13.18 -24.79
CA SER A 178 13.18 -13.19 -25.97
C SER A 178 14.63 -12.89 -25.57
N ALA A 179 15.50 -12.64 -26.53
CA ALA A 179 16.86 -12.17 -26.31
C ALA A 179 17.21 -11.06 -27.31
N VAL A 180 18.07 -10.13 -26.90
CA VAL A 180 18.63 -9.07 -27.75
C VAL A 180 20.16 -9.09 -27.70
N PRO A 181 20.86 -8.61 -28.74
CA PRO A 181 22.32 -8.49 -28.70
C PRO A 181 22.78 -7.61 -27.53
N GLY A 182 23.82 -8.01 -26.79
CA GLY A 182 24.27 -7.29 -25.60
C GLY A 182 24.85 -5.90 -25.87
N ARG A 183 25.22 -5.63 -27.13
CA ARG A 183 25.70 -4.33 -27.62
C ARG A 183 24.57 -3.32 -27.84
N LEU A 184 23.31 -3.74 -27.74
CA LEU A 184 22.17 -2.86 -27.91
C LEU A 184 22.11 -1.87 -26.74
N PRO A 185 22.07 -0.54 -26.99
CA PRO A 185 21.72 0.45 -25.99
C PRO A 185 20.34 0.16 -25.38
N GLY A 186 20.00 0.83 -24.28
CA GLY A 186 18.68 0.69 -23.65
C GLY A 186 17.53 0.86 -24.64
N VAL A 187 16.47 0.06 -24.47
CA VAL A 187 15.25 0.20 -25.29
C VAL A 187 14.52 1.46 -24.87
N ARG A 188 14.38 2.43 -25.79
CA ARG A 188 13.67 3.69 -25.55
C ARG A 188 12.16 3.50 -25.60
N THR A 189 11.69 2.75 -26.60
CA THR A 189 10.26 2.49 -26.81
C THR A 189 10.06 1.10 -27.39
N ALA A 190 8.95 0.44 -27.02
CA ALA A 190 8.50 -0.79 -27.64
C ALA A 190 7.12 -0.59 -28.29
N TYR A 191 6.88 -1.24 -29.42
CA TYR A 191 5.59 -1.23 -30.12
C TYR A 191 5.13 -2.65 -30.39
N ARG A 192 3.81 -2.82 -30.40
CA ARG A 192 3.10 -4.02 -30.83
C ARG A 192 2.48 -3.76 -32.19
N LEU A 193 2.65 -4.69 -33.11
CA LEU A 193 1.97 -4.71 -34.40
C LEU A 193 1.26 -6.07 -34.58
N ASP A 194 -0.06 -6.06 -34.73
CA ASP A 194 -0.84 -7.22 -35.13
C ASP A 194 -2.12 -6.80 -35.88
N SER A 195 -3.07 -7.74 -36.04
CA SER A 195 -4.33 -7.47 -36.74
C SER A 195 -5.25 -6.47 -36.02
N SER A 196 -5.03 -6.19 -34.73
CA SER A 196 -5.76 -5.15 -33.99
C SER A 196 -5.19 -3.75 -34.21
N GLY A 197 -3.93 -3.64 -34.63
CA GLY A 197 -3.30 -2.37 -34.96
C GLY A 197 -1.82 -2.28 -34.58
N LEU A 198 -1.31 -1.06 -34.75
CA LEU A 198 0.00 -0.63 -34.26
C LEU A 198 -0.18 0.21 -33.00
N SER A 199 0.37 -0.24 -31.87
CA SER A 199 0.28 0.47 -30.60
C SER A 199 1.62 0.54 -29.87
N ARG A 200 1.84 1.65 -29.17
CA ARG A 200 2.99 1.83 -28.28
C ARG A 200 2.74 1.08 -26.97
N LEU A 201 3.71 0.30 -26.52
CA LEU A 201 3.64 -0.41 -25.25
C LEU A 201 4.05 0.54 -24.11
N ALA A 202 3.19 0.62 -23.09
CA ALA A 202 3.45 1.43 -21.89
C ALA A 202 4.51 0.78 -20.98
N ALA A 203 4.53 -0.55 -20.91
CA ALA A 203 5.49 -1.30 -20.10
C ALA A 203 6.91 -1.19 -20.70
N ARG A 204 7.89 -0.91 -19.84
CA ARG A 204 9.30 -0.90 -20.24
C ARG A 204 9.83 -2.33 -20.31
N PRO A 205 10.54 -2.71 -21.38
CA PRO A 205 11.13 -4.03 -21.46
C PRO A 205 12.31 -4.17 -20.50
N ARG A 206 12.32 -5.26 -19.74
CA ARG A 206 13.43 -5.62 -18.87
C ARG A 206 14.52 -6.31 -19.67
N LEU A 207 15.75 -5.83 -19.54
CA LEU A 207 16.93 -6.45 -20.11
C LEU A 207 17.84 -7.02 -19.01
N GLY A 208 17.98 -8.33 -18.97
CA GLY A 208 18.89 -9.00 -18.03
C GLY A 208 20.38 -8.83 -18.38
N ARG A 209 21.23 -9.49 -17.60
CA ARG A 209 22.68 -9.53 -17.83
C ARG A 209 22.99 -10.34 -19.09
N PRO A 210 24.07 -10.00 -19.83
CA PRO A 210 24.50 -10.78 -20.99
C PRO A 210 24.81 -12.23 -20.59
N ASP A 211 24.39 -13.17 -21.42
CA ASP A 211 24.80 -14.57 -21.34
C ASP A 211 26.21 -14.76 -21.92
N ARG A 212 26.71 -16.02 -21.90
CA ARG A 212 28.04 -16.35 -22.44
C ARG A 212 28.18 -16.07 -23.95
N ALA A 213 27.06 -16.03 -24.69
CA ALA A 213 27.03 -15.69 -26.10
C ALA A 213 26.94 -14.17 -26.34
N GLY A 214 26.93 -13.36 -25.27
CA GLY A 214 26.80 -11.91 -25.34
C GLY A 214 25.38 -11.43 -25.63
N ASN A 215 24.36 -12.27 -25.51
CA ASN A 215 22.95 -11.88 -25.65
C ASN A 215 22.34 -11.55 -24.28
N ARG A 216 21.48 -10.54 -24.22
CA ARG A 216 20.74 -10.17 -23.02
C ARG A 216 19.32 -10.74 -23.09
N PRO A 217 18.84 -11.45 -22.06
CA PRO A 217 17.46 -11.90 -22.01
C PRO A 217 16.54 -10.68 -21.89
N LEU A 218 15.46 -10.70 -22.65
CA LEU A 218 14.44 -9.67 -22.72
C LEU A 218 13.13 -10.23 -22.16
N HIS A 219 12.53 -9.49 -21.23
CA HIS A 219 11.22 -9.79 -20.66
C HIS A 219 10.30 -8.58 -20.78
N LEU A 220 9.04 -8.81 -21.16
CA LEU A 220 8.06 -7.74 -21.30
C LEU A 220 6.66 -8.27 -21.01
N ILE A 221 5.85 -7.49 -20.29
CA ILE A 221 4.43 -7.78 -20.10
C ILE A 221 3.64 -7.00 -21.15
N VAL A 222 2.76 -7.71 -21.85
CA VAL A 222 1.95 -7.17 -22.94
C VAL A 222 0.53 -7.72 -22.85
N ASP A 223 -0.39 -7.04 -23.54
CA ASP A 223 -1.69 -7.62 -23.86
C ASP A 223 -1.53 -8.84 -24.75
N GLU A 224 -2.39 -9.84 -24.57
CA GLU A 224 -2.38 -11.07 -25.35
C GLU A 224 -2.54 -10.77 -26.85
N PHE A 225 -1.65 -11.36 -27.65
CA PHE A 225 -1.70 -11.25 -29.11
C PHE A 225 -2.86 -12.08 -29.65
N SER A 226 -3.45 -11.63 -30.76
CA SER A 226 -4.53 -12.39 -31.41
C SER A 226 -4.05 -13.82 -31.76
N PRO A 227 -4.79 -14.86 -31.32
CA PRO A 227 -4.40 -16.25 -31.52
C PRO A 227 -4.43 -16.68 -33.00
N GLN A 228 -5.02 -15.90 -33.90
CA GLN A 228 -5.20 -16.26 -35.30
C GLN A 228 -3.99 -15.95 -36.19
N ALA A 229 -3.20 -14.90 -35.90
CA ALA A 229 -2.18 -14.40 -36.82
C ALA A 229 -0.81 -14.06 -36.20
N GLY A 230 -0.70 -14.08 -34.86
CA GLY A 230 0.49 -13.58 -34.16
C GLY A 230 0.73 -12.09 -34.42
N GLY A 231 1.97 -11.64 -34.23
CA GLY A 231 2.33 -10.23 -34.41
C GLY A 231 3.83 -9.99 -34.48
N LEU A 232 4.21 -8.72 -34.51
CA LEU A 232 5.59 -8.27 -34.37
C LEU A 232 5.72 -7.42 -33.11
N LEU A 233 6.76 -7.70 -32.33
CA LEU A 233 7.25 -6.83 -31.28
C LEU A 233 8.42 -6.03 -31.83
N ILE A 234 8.33 -4.70 -31.75
CA ILE A 234 9.31 -3.77 -32.29
C ILE A 234 9.95 -3.04 -31.14
N LEU A 235 11.28 -3.11 -31.03
CA LEU A 235 12.05 -2.45 -29.97
C LEU A 235 12.94 -1.38 -30.61
N GLN A 236 12.75 -0.14 -30.19
CA GLN A 236 13.49 1.00 -30.68
C GLN A 236 14.54 1.41 -29.66
N SER A 237 15.81 1.48 -30.07
CA SER A 237 16.93 2.00 -29.27
C SER A 237 17.54 3.22 -29.96
N GLU A 238 18.56 3.82 -29.33
CA GLU A 238 19.32 4.94 -29.91
C GLU A 238 20.07 4.55 -31.18
N SER A 239 20.57 3.32 -31.25
CA SER A 239 21.43 2.87 -32.34
C SER A 239 20.70 2.08 -33.42
N GLY A 240 19.43 1.69 -33.21
CA GLY A 240 18.70 0.91 -34.19
C GLY A 240 17.33 0.40 -33.76
N LEU A 241 16.78 -0.45 -34.61
CA LEU A 241 15.47 -1.06 -34.49
C LEU A 241 15.61 -2.59 -34.48
N ILE A 242 14.99 -3.24 -33.51
CA ILE A 242 14.94 -4.69 -33.41
C ILE A 242 13.50 -5.14 -33.61
N VAL A 243 13.30 -6.11 -34.50
CA VAL A 243 12.01 -6.78 -34.72
C VAL A 243 12.05 -8.20 -34.16
N ARG A 244 10.98 -8.60 -33.49
CA ARG A 244 10.75 -9.97 -33.00
C ARG A 244 9.41 -10.47 -33.49
N ALA A 245 9.35 -11.72 -33.92
CA ALA A 245 8.09 -12.38 -34.23
C ALA A 245 7.43 -12.87 -32.95
N VAL A 246 6.17 -12.54 -32.74
CA VAL A 246 5.34 -13.12 -31.69
C VAL A 246 4.44 -14.16 -32.33
N THR A 247 4.70 -15.43 -32.04
CA THR A 247 3.89 -16.53 -32.58
C THR A 247 2.68 -16.77 -31.70
N PRO A 248 1.49 -16.95 -32.29
CA PRO A 248 0.31 -17.29 -31.50
C PRO A 248 0.53 -18.66 -30.84
N ARG A 249 0.17 -18.77 -29.56
CA ARG A 249 0.32 -19.99 -28.79
C ARG A 249 -0.99 -20.24 -28.04
N GLN A 250 -1.65 -21.37 -28.33
CA GLN A 250 -2.91 -21.72 -27.69
C GLN A 250 -2.70 -22.11 -26.22
N ASP A 251 -1.68 -22.93 -25.95
CA ASP A 251 -1.35 -23.41 -24.60
C ASP A 251 -0.22 -22.61 -23.97
N ILE A 252 -0.53 -21.40 -23.50
CA ILE A 252 0.37 -20.62 -22.65
C ILE A 252 0.17 -21.07 -21.19
N PRO A 253 1.19 -21.57 -20.50
CA PRO A 253 1.06 -22.04 -19.11
C PRO A 253 0.80 -20.87 -18.15
N SER A 254 0.34 -21.16 -16.94
CA SER A 254 0.28 -20.17 -15.85
C SER A 254 1.69 -19.73 -15.44
N LEU A 255 1.79 -18.54 -14.85
CA LEU A 255 3.06 -18.01 -14.33
C LEU A 255 3.78 -19.00 -13.40
N GLY A 256 3.06 -19.62 -12.46
CA GLY A 256 3.62 -20.60 -11.53
C GLY A 256 4.21 -21.82 -12.25
N ARG A 257 3.49 -22.37 -13.24
CA ARG A 257 3.96 -23.53 -14.02
C ARG A 257 5.18 -23.17 -14.87
N TRP A 258 5.21 -21.98 -15.46
CA TRP A 258 6.38 -21.52 -16.21
C TRP A 258 7.60 -21.25 -15.32
N TRP A 259 7.39 -20.73 -14.11
CA TRP A 259 8.45 -20.37 -13.17
C TRP A 259 9.07 -21.58 -12.45
N ALA A 260 8.34 -22.68 -12.33
CA ALA A 260 8.80 -23.92 -11.72
C ALA A 260 10.18 -24.34 -12.27
N GLY A 261 11.14 -24.60 -11.38
CA GLY A 261 12.51 -25.01 -11.73
C GLY A 261 13.45 -23.89 -12.20
N LYS A 262 12.99 -22.64 -12.33
CA LYS A 262 13.81 -21.49 -12.82
C LYS A 262 14.25 -20.52 -11.72
N ALA A 263 13.80 -20.74 -10.48
CA ALA A 263 13.87 -19.75 -9.41
C ALA A 263 15.29 -19.37 -8.99
N SER A 264 16.22 -20.34 -8.88
CA SER A 264 17.55 -20.13 -8.29
C SER A 264 18.51 -19.27 -9.13
N GLN A 265 18.23 -19.06 -10.42
CA GLN A 265 19.13 -18.35 -11.34
C GLN A 265 18.57 -17.00 -11.83
N ARG A 266 17.36 -16.60 -11.41
CA ARG A 266 16.60 -15.48 -12.01
C ARG A 266 16.02 -14.49 -11.00
N ASP A 267 16.74 -14.22 -9.91
CA ASP A 267 16.29 -13.31 -8.82
C ASP A 267 15.85 -11.93 -9.33
N GLY A 268 16.66 -11.30 -10.19
CA GLY A 268 16.33 -9.98 -10.74
C GLY A 268 15.13 -9.99 -11.69
N LEU A 269 14.75 -11.14 -12.25
CA LEU A 269 13.52 -11.27 -13.02
C LEU A 269 12.32 -11.45 -12.11
N ARG A 270 12.46 -12.19 -11.00
CA ARG A 270 11.40 -12.35 -10.00
C ARG A 270 10.98 -11.01 -9.43
N ASN A 271 11.93 -10.20 -8.96
CA ASN A 271 11.62 -8.91 -8.35
C ASN A 271 10.95 -7.97 -9.34
N TRP A 272 11.43 -7.92 -10.58
CA TRP A 272 10.77 -7.16 -11.64
C TRP A 272 9.35 -7.66 -11.91
N LEU A 273 9.12 -8.98 -12.00
CA LEU A 273 7.77 -9.52 -12.19
C LEU A 273 6.83 -9.14 -11.04
N VAL A 274 7.29 -9.24 -9.80
CA VAL A 274 6.51 -8.86 -8.61
C VAL A 274 6.10 -7.39 -8.67
N GLU A 275 7.03 -6.50 -9.03
CA GLU A 275 6.75 -5.08 -9.18
C GLU A 275 5.78 -4.79 -10.32
N GLN A 276 6.01 -5.36 -11.50
CA GLN A 276 5.13 -5.13 -12.64
C GLN A 276 3.72 -5.67 -12.40
N LEU A 277 3.59 -6.89 -11.84
CA LEU A 277 2.30 -7.51 -11.55
C LEU A 277 1.46 -6.68 -10.60
N THR A 278 2.08 -6.09 -9.58
CA THR A 278 1.37 -5.26 -8.61
C THR A 278 0.82 -3.97 -9.25
N GLY A 279 1.50 -3.44 -10.26
CA GLY A 279 1.03 -2.28 -11.02
C GLY A 279 -0.10 -2.58 -12.04
N LEU A 280 -0.44 -3.84 -12.30
CA LEU A 280 -1.46 -4.19 -13.30
C LEU A 280 -2.89 -4.12 -12.75
N SER A 281 -3.13 -4.76 -11.60
CA SER A 281 -4.45 -4.87 -10.96
C SER A 281 -4.33 -5.49 -9.58
N GLU A 282 -5.43 -5.50 -8.81
CA GLU A 282 -5.48 -6.22 -7.52
C GLU A 282 -5.25 -7.73 -7.69
N GLN A 283 -5.78 -8.34 -8.77
CA GLN A 283 -5.48 -9.73 -9.11
C GLN A 283 -3.98 -9.93 -9.38
N GLY A 284 -3.32 -8.96 -10.01
CA GLY A 284 -1.89 -8.96 -10.24
C GLY A 284 -1.09 -8.90 -8.94
N ARG A 285 -1.50 -8.04 -8.00
CA ARG A 285 -0.93 -7.98 -6.64
C ARG A 285 -1.03 -9.32 -5.92
N LEU A 286 -2.19 -9.96 -5.95
CA LEU A 286 -2.40 -11.29 -5.33
C LEU A 286 -1.54 -12.37 -6.01
N LEU A 287 -1.45 -12.36 -7.34
CA LEU A 287 -0.59 -13.28 -8.09
C LEU A 287 0.90 -13.10 -7.74
N ALA A 288 1.35 -11.86 -7.52
CA ALA A 288 2.72 -11.59 -7.09
C ALA A 288 3.01 -12.15 -5.68
N ILE A 289 2.05 -12.06 -4.76
CA ILE A 289 2.15 -12.65 -3.41
C ILE A 289 2.17 -14.17 -3.50
N GLU A 290 1.23 -14.77 -4.26
CA GLU A 290 1.11 -16.21 -4.44
C GLU A 290 2.40 -16.80 -5.02
N MET A 291 2.92 -16.20 -6.09
CA MET A 291 4.16 -16.61 -6.76
C MET A 291 5.33 -16.69 -5.76
N GLN A 292 5.49 -15.67 -4.93
CA GLN A 292 6.59 -15.61 -3.97
C GLN A 292 6.46 -16.65 -2.85
N ARG A 293 5.23 -16.98 -2.43
CA ARG A 293 4.94 -17.98 -1.39
C ARG A 293 5.06 -19.42 -1.90
N ARG A 294 4.55 -19.71 -3.10
CA ARG A 294 4.57 -21.07 -3.67
C ARG A 294 5.94 -21.45 -4.23
N LEU A 295 6.71 -20.46 -4.68
CA LEU A 295 8.04 -20.65 -5.27
C LEU A 295 9.06 -19.74 -4.55
N PRO A 296 9.34 -20.02 -3.26
CA PRO A 296 10.28 -19.23 -2.48
C PRO A 296 11.69 -19.35 -3.05
N LEU A 297 12.43 -18.25 -3.00
CA LEU A 297 13.87 -18.29 -3.24
C LEU A 297 14.57 -18.93 -2.04
N ALA A 298 15.69 -19.60 -2.29
CA ALA A 298 16.52 -20.14 -1.21
C ALA A 298 16.96 -19.02 -0.26
N VAL A 299 16.76 -19.24 1.04
CA VAL A 299 17.25 -18.38 2.12
C VAL A 299 18.78 -18.35 2.05
N GLN A 300 19.37 -17.17 2.19
CA GLN A 300 20.82 -16.98 2.18
C GLN A 300 21.23 -16.26 3.45
N THR A 301 22.08 -16.92 4.23
CA THR A 301 22.68 -16.38 5.45
C THR A 301 24.18 -16.55 5.38
N VAL A 302 24.92 -15.63 5.98
CA VAL A 302 26.38 -15.78 6.14
C VAL A 302 26.63 -16.41 7.50
N ARG A 303 26.63 -17.74 7.53
CA ARG A 303 26.96 -18.55 8.71
C ARG A 303 27.89 -19.67 8.26
N ARG A 304 29.20 -19.49 8.39
CA ARG A 304 30.18 -20.59 8.33
C ARG A 304 30.83 -20.69 9.70
N ASN A 305 31.12 -21.92 10.14
CA ASN A 305 31.64 -22.26 11.47
C ASN A 305 32.64 -21.21 11.98
N ASP A 306 32.22 -20.40 12.94
CA ASP A 306 32.98 -19.33 13.61
C ASP A 306 33.51 -18.15 12.78
N ASP A 307 33.30 -18.13 11.46
CA ASP A 307 33.78 -17.07 10.56
C ASP A 307 33.16 -15.69 10.87
N VAL A 308 34.01 -14.66 10.75
CA VAL A 308 33.66 -13.25 10.73
C VAL A 308 33.97 -12.71 9.32
N PRO A 309 33.03 -12.02 8.66
CA PRO A 309 31.75 -11.60 9.18
C PRO A 309 30.68 -12.69 9.05
N SER A 310 29.74 -12.71 10.00
CA SER A 310 28.51 -13.52 9.92
C SER A 310 27.30 -12.61 9.98
N ALA A 311 26.23 -12.92 9.24
CA ALA A 311 25.07 -12.04 9.15
C ALA A 311 23.82 -12.78 8.66
N GLU A 312 22.66 -12.23 9.02
CA GLU A 312 21.36 -12.72 8.62
C GLU A 312 20.35 -11.57 8.50
N LEU A 313 19.40 -11.76 7.59
CA LEU A 313 18.16 -11.00 7.55
C LEU A 313 17.03 -11.87 8.05
N ASP A 314 16.38 -11.46 9.13
CA ASP A 314 15.19 -12.11 9.68
C ASP A 314 13.90 -11.34 9.35
N LEU A 315 14.02 -10.03 9.07
CA LEU A 315 12.92 -9.12 8.81
C LEU A 315 13.11 -8.36 7.49
N ALA A 316 12.09 -8.36 6.65
CA ALA A 316 12.06 -7.56 5.43
C ALA A 316 10.61 -7.29 4.99
N ILE A 317 9.86 -6.55 5.79
CA ILE A 317 8.44 -6.29 5.56
C ILE A 317 8.24 -5.02 4.73
N THR A 318 7.36 -5.11 3.74
CA THR A 318 7.10 -4.02 2.80
C THR A 318 5.75 -3.37 3.11
N THR A 319 5.73 -2.04 3.23
CA THR A 319 4.53 -1.20 3.39
C THR A 319 4.61 0.02 2.47
N PRO A 320 3.55 0.83 2.31
CA PRO A 320 3.65 2.11 1.60
C PRO A 320 4.70 3.06 2.17
N ALA A 321 5.05 2.96 3.47
CA ALA A 321 6.13 3.73 4.09
C ALA A 321 7.53 3.32 3.59
N GLY A 322 7.68 2.12 3.04
CA GLY A 322 8.95 1.57 2.55
C GLY A 322 9.19 0.12 2.98
N LEU A 323 10.46 -0.30 2.89
CA LEU A 323 10.90 -1.61 3.36
C LEU A 323 11.49 -1.47 4.77
N LEU A 324 10.87 -2.11 5.76
CA LEU A 324 11.48 -2.30 7.07
C LEU A 324 12.36 -3.55 7.01
N LEU A 325 13.67 -3.31 7.00
CA LEU A 325 14.72 -4.32 7.00
C LEU A 325 15.21 -4.52 8.43
N GLY A 326 15.43 -5.77 8.85
CA GLY A 326 16.02 -6.09 10.14
C GLY A 326 16.78 -7.41 10.11
N GLY A 327 17.65 -7.57 11.10
CA GLY A 327 18.50 -8.74 11.23
C GLY A 327 19.63 -8.50 12.20
N TRP A 328 20.70 -9.25 12.01
CA TRP A 328 21.91 -9.10 12.81
C TRP A 328 23.16 -9.36 11.97
N TYR A 329 24.28 -8.79 12.40
CA TYR A 329 25.60 -9.11 11.87
C TYR A 329 26.66 -9.13 12.97
N ARG A 330 27.74 -9.88 12.72
CA ARG A 330 28.96 -9.95 13.51
C ARG A 330 30.10 -9.56 12.59
N ASP A 331 30.78 -8.48 12.94
CA ASP A 331 31.92 -7.96 12.20
C ASP A 331 33.01 -7.52 13.18
N ALA A 332 33.57 -8.50 13.91
CA ALA A 332 34.56 -8.24 14.96
C ALA A 332 35.85 -7.61 14.42
N GLU A 333 36.20 -7.89 13.16
CA GLU A 333 37.42 -7.40 12.51
C GLU A 333 37.19 -6.11 11.69
N GLY A 334 35.95 -5.60 11.64
CA GLY A 334 35.62 -4.38 10.89
C GLY A 334 35.86 -4.54 9.38
N VAL A 335 35.61 -5.74 8.84
CA VAL A 335 35.85 -6.09 7.44
C VAL A 335 34.66 -5.77 6.53
N LEU A 336 33.48 -5.47 7.10
CA LEU A 336 32.31 -5.03 6.34
C LEU A 336 32.53 -3.61 5.81
N ASP A 337 32.43 -3.44 4.49
CA ASP A 337 32.56 -2.16 3.80
C ASP A 337 31.18 -1.57 3.46
N GLN A 338 30.33 -2.37 2.79
CA GLN A 338 29.00 -1.91 2.36
C GLN A 338 27.92 -2.97 2.57
N MET A 339 26.71 -2.49 2.84
CA MET A 339 25.46 -3.26 2.71
C MET A 339 24.62 -2.63 1.61
N LEU A 340 24.36 -3.39 0.55
CA LEU A 340 23.72 -2.92 -0.68
C LEU A 340 22.40 -3.65 -0.89
N LEU A 341 21.30 -2.92 -0.78
CA LEU A 341 19.96 -3.43 -1.02
C LEU A 341 19.65 -3.41 -2.53
N HIS A 342 19.37 -4.58 -3.09
CA HIS A 342 19.02 -4.72 -4.50
C HIS A 342 17.52 -4.46 -4.73
N ARG A 343 17.22 -3.70 -5.79
CA ARG A 343 15.87 -3.46 -6.33
C ARG A 343 15.67 -4.25 -7.63
N SER A 344 14.48 -4.20 -8.24
CA SER A 344 14.25 -4.81 -9.56
C SER A 344 15.11 -4.21 -10.67
N GLU A 345 15.30 -2.89 -10.62
CA GLU A 345 16.02 -2.06 -11.60
C GLU A 345 16.82 -0.97 -10.87
N GLY A 346 17.88 -0.49 -11.53
CA GLY A 346 18.76 0.56 -10.99
C GLY A 346 19.93 0.03 -10.16
N GLU A 347 20.75 0.96 -9.69
CA GLU A 347 21.90 0.66 -8.84
C GLU A 347 21.45 0.23 -7.43
N PRO A 348 22.14 -0.74 -6.80
CA PRO A 348 21.87 -1.13 -5.43
C PRO A 348 21.97 0.07 -4.47
N THR A 349 21.03 0.16 -3.52
CA THR A 349 21.01 1.26 -2.55
C THR A 349 21.89 0.91 -1.34
N PRO A 350 22.87 1.73 -0.96
CA PRO A 350 23.62 1.54 0.28
C PRO A 350 22.73 1.79 1.50
N VAL A 351 22.72 0.84 2.43
CA VAL A 351 21.87 0.88 3.64
C VAL A 351 22.63 0.81 4.95
N LEU A 352 23.95 0.52 4.92
CA LEU A 352 24.75 0.33 6.13
C LEU A 352 24.71 1.54 7.08
N GLU A 353 24.76 2.76 6.54
CA GLU A 353 24.72 3.99 7.35
C GLU A 353 23.32 4.32 7.90
N ARG A 354 22.27 3.69 7.34
CA ARG A 354 20.87 3.90 7.75
C ARG A 354 20.41 2.96 8.86
N LEU A 355 21.27 2.05 9.30
CA LEU A 355 20.92 1.04 10.29
C LEU A 355 20.87 1.63 11.69
N GLU A 356 19.71 1.50 12.33
CA GLU A 356 19.57 1.59 13.78
C GLU A 356 20.19 0.33 14.38
N ARG A 357 21.26 0.47 15.16
CA ARG A 357 22.04 -0.65 15.70
C ARG A 357 21.81 -0.81 17.19
N PHE A 358 21.75 -2.06 17.64
CA PHE A 358 21.62 -2.38 19.06
C PHE A 358 22.33 -3.69 19.40
N PRO A 359 22.69 -3.92 20.68
CA PRO A 359 23.28 -5.18 21.11
C PRO A 359 22.33 -6.36 20.86
N ALA A 360 22.85 -7.45 20.31
CA ALA A 360 22.12 -8.70 20.12
C ALA A 360 22.93 -9.91 20.62
N LEU A 361 22.20 -10.95 21.03
CA LEU A 361 22.76 -12.24 21.42
C LEU A 361 22.19 -13.30 20.50
N LEU A 362 23.07 -14.06 19.83
CA LEU A 362 22.64 -15.18 19.00
C LEU A 362 22.25 -16.37 19.88
N PRO A 363 21.26 -17.18 19.47
CA PRO A 363 20.91 -18.40 20.16
C PRO A 363 22.15 -19.28 20.37
N ALA A 364 22.25 -19.90 21.54
CA ALA A 364 23.33 -20.83 21.86
C ALA A 364 23.39 -21.94 20.79
N GLY A 365 24.58 -22.18 20.23
CA GLY A 365 24.81 -23.31 19.34
C GLY A 365 24.72 -24.65 20.07
N SER A 366 24.98 -25.76 19.37
CA SER A 366 25.04 -27.12 19.95
C SER A 366 26.00 -27.24 21.15
N ASN A 367 26.96 -26.33 21.27
CA ASN A 367 27.97 -26.30 22.33
C ASN A 367 27.59 -25.38 23.52
N GLY A 368 26.42 -24.74 23.51
CA GLY A 368 25.95 -23.87 24.59
C GLY A 368 26.46 -22.42 24.56
N ASP A 369 27.42 -22.07 23.69
CA ASP A 369 28.00 -20.73 23.64
C ASP A 369 27.06 -19.69 23.01
N VAL A 370 26.74 -18.64 23.79
CA VAL A 370 26.01 -17.45 23.33
C VAL A 370 26.97 -16.47 22.67
N LYS A 371 26.76 -16.15 21.40
CA LYS A 371 27.63 -15.25 20.64
C LYS A 371 27.05 -13.83 20.59
N ARG A 372 27.88 -12.82 20.88
CA ARG A 372 27.52 -11.41 20.70
C ARG A 372 27.44 -11.05 19.22
N ALA A 373 26.42 -10.27 18.88
CA ALA A 373 26.19 -9.71 17.55
C ALA A 373 25.65 -8.28 17.65
N THR A 374 25.61 -7.59 16.52
CA THR A 374 24.93 -6.31 16.35
C THR A 374 23.60 -6.58 15.68
N GLY A 375 22.50 -6.40 16.42
CA GLY A 375 21.16 -6.35 15.84
C GLY A 375 20.96 -5.03 15.11
N PHE A 376 20.14 -5.05 14.07
CA PHE A 376 19.81 -3.84 13.34
C PHE A 376 18.38 -3.82 12.83
N ALA A 377 17.86 -2.61 12.66
CA ALA A 377 16.64 -2.33 11.91
C ALA A 377 16.81 -1.05 11.08
N ALA A 378 16.13 -0.95 9.94
CA ALA A 378 16.09 0.26 9.14
C ALA A 378 14.85 0.30 8.26
N LEU A 379 14.14 1.43 8.26
CA LEU A 379 13.14 1.71 7.25
C LEU A 379 13.84 2.33 6.04
N ILE A 380 13.63 1.74 4.86
CA ILE A 380 14.16 2.22 3.59
C ILE A 380 13.00 2.80 2.77
N PRO A 381 12.82 4.14 2.77
CA PRO A 381 11.75 4.78 2.02
C PRO A 381 11.88 4.57 0.51
N GLY A 382 10.74 4.61 -0.18
CA GLY A 382 10.68 4.50 -1.63
C GLY A 382 11.16 3.15 -2.17
N TYR A 383 11.39 2.13 -1.34
CA TYR A 383 11.69 0.77 -1.81
C TYR A 383 10.51 0.14 -2.53
N ALA A 384 9.30 0.36 -2.03
CA ALA A 384 8.10 -0.24 -2.58
C ALA A 384 7.21 0.81 -3.24
N SER A 385 7.15 0.76 -4.57
CA SER A 385 6.01 1.28 -5.32
C SER A 385 4.93 0.17 -5.33
N ALA A 386 4.12 0.13 -4.28
CA ALA A 386 2.98 -0.79 -4.08
C ALA A 386 3.26 -2.32 -4.02
N ALA A 387 4.40 -2.82 -4.52
CA ALA A 387 4.67 -4.25 -4.65
C ALA A 387 5.32 -4.89 -3.40
N PRO A 388 4.72 -5.93 -2.80
CA PRO A 388 5.27 -6.58 -1.61
C PRO A 388 6.38 -7.55 -2.01
N VAL A 389 7.63 -7.09 -2.03
CA VAL A 389 8.79 -7.98 -2.21
C VAL A 389 9.04 -8.72 -0.89
N LEU A 390 8.70 -10.02 -0.85
CA LEU A 390 8.72 -10.84 0.36
C LEU A 390 10.09 -11.45 0.68
N GLN A 391 11.04 -11.38 -0.25
CA GLN A 391 12.42 -11.87 -0.05
C GLN A 391 13.42 -10.98 -0.78
N PRO A 392 13.62 -9.71 -0.34
CA PRO A 392 14.60 -8.83 -0.95
C PRO A 392 16.01 -9.39 -0.77
N ARG A 393 16.92 -8.99 -1.65
CA ARG A 393 18.32 -9.40 -1.61
C ARG A 393 19.18 -8.24 -1.12
N VAL A 394 20.01 -8.52 -0.13
CA VAL A 394 21.06 -7.61 0.32
C VAL A 394 22.41 -8.22 0.01
N GLU A 395 23.31 -7.43 -0.53
CA GLU A 395 24.68 -7.77 -0.81
C GLU A 395 25.57 -7.15 0.27
N LEU A 396 26.48 -7.94 0.84
CA LEU A 396 27.54 -7.44 1.72
C LEU A 396 28.82 -7.39 0.92
N ARG A 397 29.46 -6.23 0.86
CA ARG A 397 30.82 -6.09 0.31
C ARG A 397 31.80 -5.96 1.45
N LEU A 398 32.85 -6.77 1.40
CA LEU A 398 33.94 -6.72 2.37
C LEU A 398 35.08 -5.86 1.81
N LYS A 399 35.92 -5.32 2.69
CA LYS A 399 37.11 -4.54 2.34
C LYS A 399 38.12 -5.34 1.49
N SER A 400 38.07 -6.67 1.54
CA SER A 400 38.87 -7.56 0.68
C SER A 400 38.39 -7.61 -0.77
N GLY A 401 37.21 -7.05 -1.09
CA GLY A 401 36.51 -7.23 -2.36
C GLY A 401 35.59 -8.46 -2.41
N THR A 402 35.56 -9.27 -1.35
CA THR A 402 34.64 -10.41 -1.25
C THR A 402 33.19 -9.92 -1.22
N VAL A 403 32.31 -10.60 -1.97
CA VAL A 403 30.89 -10.28 -2.03
C VAL A 403 30.08 -11.44 -1.45
N LEU A 404 29.26 -11.15 -0.44
CA LEU A 404 28.36 -12.10 0.21
C LEU A 404 26.90 -11.68 -0.06
N SER A 405 25.95 -12.63 0.04
CA SER A 405 24.54 -12.34 -0.20
C SER A 405 23.67 -12.81 0.96
N LEU A 406 22.73 -11.96 1.36
CA LEU A 406 21.71 -12.23 2.35
C LEU A 406 20.33 -12.22 1.68
N ARG A 407 19.50 -13.18 2.08
CA ARG A 407 18.10 -13.26 1.69
C ARG A 407 17.29 -13.88 2.83
N PRO A 408 16.23 -13.22 3.31
CA PRO A 408 15.40 -13.74 4.38
C PRO A 408 14.49 -14.87 3.88
N ALA A 409 13.89 -15.58 4.83
CA ALA A 409 12.69 -16.38 4.59
C ALA A 409 11.54 -15.51 4.05
N VAL A 410 10.55 -16.14 3.42
CA VAL A 410 9.37 -15.44 2.90
C VAL A 410 8.68 -14.67 4.01
N GLN A 411 8.58 -13.35 3.83
CA GLN A 411 7.97 -12.43 4.79
C GLN A 411 6.44 -12.43 4.65
N PRO A 412 5.70 -12.05 5.71
CA PRO A 412 4.24 -11.92 5.63
C PRO A 412 3.82 -10.83 4.64
N ALA A 413 2.59 -10.96 4.14
CA ALA A 413 1.97 -10.00 3.23
C ALA A 413 0.65 -9.44 3.79
N ASP A 414 0.10 -10.07 4.83
CA ASP A 414 -1.08 -9.60 5.54
C ASP A 414 -0.70 -8.55 6.59
N THR A 415 -1.52 -7.52 6.72
CA THR A 415 -1.21 -6.34 7.54
C THR A 415 -1.08 -6.67 9.03
N VAL A 416 -1.83 -7.67 9.53
CA VAL A 416 -1.77 -8.07 10.95
C VAL A 416 -0.40 -8.68 11.28
N ALA A 417 0.09 -9.62 10.46
CA ALA A 417 1.41 -10.20 10.65
C ALA A 417 2.55 -9.20 10.38
N ILE A 418 2.38 -8.28 9.42
CA ILE A 418 3.32 -7.17 9.18
C ILE A 418 3.44 -6.31 10.45
N ARG A 419 2.32 -5.88 11.04
CA ARG A 419 2.29 -5.12 12.29
C ARG A 419 3.00 -5.86 13.44
N ALA A 420 2.71 -7.15 13.61
CA ALA A 420 3.35 -7.97 14.64
C ALA A 420 4.88 -8.07 14.44
N ARG A 421 5.33 -8.26 13.20
CA ARG A 421 6.76 -8.29 12.85
C ARG A 421 7.44 -6.93 13.04
N ALA A 422 6.76 -5.83 12.75
CA ALA A 422 7.27 -4.48 12.99
C ALA A 422 7.50 -4.23 14.48
N LEU A 423 6.55 -4.63 15.34
CA LEU A 423 6.68 -4.52 16.79
C LEU A 423 7.83 -5.36 17.37
N ALA A 424 8.20 -6.45 16.70
CA ALA A 424 9.31 -7.31 17.09
C ALA A 424 10.67 -6.90 16.50
N ALA A 425 10.74 -5.85 15.67
CA ALA A 425 11.94 -5.48 14.93
C ALA A 425 13.08 -4.97 15.82
N ILE A 426 12.75 -4.28 16.92
CA ILE A 426 13.71 -3.75 17.89
C ILE A 426 13.25 -4.16 19.29
N PRO A 427 14.09 -4.83 20.11
CA PRO A 427 13.73 -5.17 21.47
C PRO A 427 13.39 -3.92 22.30
N PRO A 428 12.35 -3.97 23.17
CA PRO A 428 11.84 -2.80 23.88
C PRO A 428 12.89 -2.09 24.75
N GLN A 429 13.88 -2.81 25.29
CA GLN A 429 14.95 -2.25 26.09
C GLN A 429 15.97 -1.42 25.29
N HIS A 430 16.02 -1.58 23.97
CA HIS A 430 16.92 -0.86 23.07
C HIS A 430 16.21 0.25 22.28
N LEU A 431 14.89 0.32 22.37
CA LEU A 431 14.09 1.26 21.61
C LEU A 431 14.26 2.69 22.16
N SER A 432 14.70 3.59 21.29
CA SER A 432 14.75 5.03 21.54
C SER A 432 13.63 5.76 20.79
N ALA A 433 13.32 7.00 21.19
CA ALA A 433 12.32 7.81 20.50
C ALA A 433 12.67 8.04 19.02
N LEU A 434 13.96 8.28 18.71
CA LEU A 434 14.43 8.45 17.33
C LEU A 434 14.32 7.17 16.50
N MET A 435 14.69 6.02 17.07
CA MET A 435 14.51 4.73 16.39
C MET A 435 13.04 4.46 16.09
N LEU A 436 12.17 4.77 17.05
CA LEU A 436 10.73 4.60 16.91
C LEU A 436 10.18 5.51 15.81
N GLU A 437 10.49 6.81 15.85
CA GLU A 437 10.06 7.80 14.87
C GLU A 437 10.52 7.47 13.44
N ARG A 438 11.79 7.09 13.28
CA ARG A 438 12.39 6.89 11.94
C ARG A 438 12.12 5.52 11.34
N THR A 439 11.90 4.51 12.16
CA THR A 439 11.91 3.10 11.72
C THR A 439 10.56 2.41 11.92
N ILE A 440 9.98 2.49 13.12
CA ILE A 440 8.84 1.64 13.51
C ILE A 440 7.50 2.36 13.29
N ALA A 441 7.37 3.59 13.77
CA ALA A 441 6.11 4.35 13.73
C ALA A 441 5.54 4.53 12.32
N PRO A 442 6.32 4.84 11.26
CA PRO A 442 5.76 4.99 9.92
C PRO A 442 5.13 3.68 9.40
N VAL A 443 5.74 2.55 9.72
CA VAL A 443 5.25 1.21 9.34
C VAL A 443 3.96 0.89 10.09
N LEU A 444 3.92 1.16 11.40
CA LEU A 444 2.73 0.93 12.22
C LEU A 444 1.56 1.84 11.80
N ALA A 445 1.83 3.11 11.48
CA ALA A 445 0.82 4.04 10.97
C ALA A 445 0.17 3.54 9.68
N GLU A 446 0.96 3.08 8.70
CA GLU A 446 0.44 2.47 7.47
C GLU A 446 -0.34 1.19 7.75
N CYS A 447 0.12 0.35 8.69
CA CYS A 447 -0.60 -0.84 9.09
C CYS A 447 -1.98 -0.50 9.68
N GLN A 448 -2.04 0.46 10.61
CA GLN A 448 -3.30 0.84 11.25
C GLN A 448 -4.25 1.50 10.24
N LYS A 449 -3.74 2.34 9.34
CA LYS A 449 -4.52 2.89 8.24
C LYS A 449 -5.13 1.80 7.37
N ALA A 450 -4.33 0.84 6.90
CA ALA A 450 -4.81 -0.25 6.06
C ALA A 450 -5.80 -1.17 6.79
N LEU A 451 -5.61 -1.41 8.10
CA LEU A 451 -6.53 -2.21 8.92
C LEU A 451 -7.87 -1.50 9.16
N ARG A 452 -7.88 -0.18 9.25
CA ARG A 452 -9.12 0.61 9.31
C ARG A 452 -9.86 0.58 7.98
N GLU A 453 -9.17 0.87 6.88
CA GLU A 453 -9.79 1.02 5.54
C GLU A 453 -10.35 -0.28 4.96
N THR A 454 -9.83 -1.42 5.37
CA THR A 454 -10.27 -2.73 4.86
C THR A 454 -11.14 -3.51 5.84
N LEU A 455 -11.63 -2.87 6.91
CA LEU A 455 -12.42 -3.53 7.95
C LEU A 455 -13.81 -3.88 7.38
N PRO A 456 -14.21 -5.16 7.34
CA PRO A 456 -15.53 -5.52 6.82
C PRO A 456 -16.65 -4.98 7.71
N GLU A 457 -17.82 -4.74 7.12
CA GLU A 457 -19.01 -4.34 7.87
C GLU A 457 -19.36 -5.37 8.95
N PRO A 458 -19.71 -4.92 10.17
CA PRO A 458 -20.04 -5.84 11.25
C PRO A 458 -21.44 -6.46 11.04
N GLN A 459 -21.59 -7.70 11.48
CA GLN A 459 -22.88 -8.39 11.48
C GLN A 459 -23.59 -8.17 12.82
N ILE A 460 -24.92 -8.06 12.80
CA ILE A 460 -25.69 -7.78 14.01
C ILE A 460 -26.64 -8.94 14.29
N ARG A 461 -26.62 -9.42 15.53
CA ARG A 461 -27.61 -10.36 16.08
C ARG A 461 -28.31 -9.73 17.27
N SER A 462 -29.60 -9.99 17.40
CA SER A 462 -30.43 -9.46 18.47
C SER A 462 -31.04 -10.59 19.30
N PHE A 463 -31.05 -10.39 20.62
CA PHE A 463 -31.66 -11.29 21.60
C PHE A 463 -32.74 -10.50 22.34
N GLY A 464 -34.00 -10.79 22.05
CA GLY A 464 -35.14 -10.03 22.58
C GLY A 464 -35.36 -8.68 21.88
N LYS A 465 -36.28 -7.88 22.44
CA LYS A 465 -36.65 -6.57 21.92
C LYS A 465 -36.01 -5.48 22.77
N ALA A 466 -35.06 -4.74 22.20
CA ALA A 466 -34.41 -3.62 22.89
C ALA A 466 -35.41 -2.49 23.23
N PRO A 467 -35.13 -1.65 24.25
CA PRO A 467 -35.92 -0.46 24.54
C PRO A 467 -36.05 0.45 23.33
N THR A 468 -37.24 1.03 23.13
CA THR A 468 -37.56 1.85 21.94
C THR A 468 -36.83 3.19 21.94
N ASN A 469 -36.62 3.78 23.13
CA ASN A 469 -35.89 5.04 23.30
C ASN A 469 -34.94 4.92 24.52
N PRO A 470 -33.81 4.20 24.37
CA PRO A 470 -32.87 4.02 25.47
C PRO A 470 -32.29 5.38 25.88
N THR A 471 -32.17 5.60 27.18
CA THR A 471 -31.48 6.79 27.71
C THR A 471 -29.98 6.68 27.49
N VAL A 472 -29.44 5.47 27.64
CA VAL A 472 -28.02 5.16 27.50
C VAL A 472 -27.83 3.86 26.72
N SER A 473 -26.85 3.81 25.83
CA SER A 473 -26.38 2.56 25.24
C SER A 473 -25.06 2.17 25.91
N VAL A 474 -25.01 0.97 26.45
CA VAL A 474 -23.85 0.36 27.07
C VAL A 474 -23.15 -0.50 26.03
N VAL A 475 -21.92 -0.14 25.68
CA VAL A 475 -21.11 -0.81 24.66
C VAL A 475 -19.98 -1.55 25.36
N ILE A 476 -19.90 -2.86 25.12
CA ILE A 476 -18.96 -3.75 25.78
C ILE A 476 -18.17 -4.55 24.72
N PRO A 477 -16.90 -4.21 24.47
CA PRO A 477 -16.06 -4.98 23.55
C PRO A 477 -15.67 -6.32 24.18
N LEU A 478 -15.63 -7.37 23.35
CA LEU A 478 -15.33 -8.75 23.72
C LEU A 478 -14.17 -9.27 22.88
N TYR A 479 -13.18 -9.86 23.56
CA TYR A 479 -12.08 -10.55 22.92
C TYR A 479 -11.61 -11.74 23.76
N ARG A 480 -11.89 -12.96 23.29
CA ARG A 480 -11.38 -14.25 23.79
C ARG A 480 -11.63 -14.62 25.26
N VAL A 481 -12.19 -13.73 26.08
CA VAL A 481 -12.57 -13.99 27.48
C VAL A 481 -14.01 -13.57 27.69
N TYR A 482 -14.88 -14.54 27.96
CA TYR A 482 -16.34 -14.35 28.01
C TYR A 482 -16.96 -14.78 29.34
N ASP A 483 -16.17 -15.36 30.25
CA ASP A 483 -16.69 -15.94 31.50
C ASP A 483 -17.37 -14.91 32.40
N PHE A 484 -16.89 -13.66 32.37
CA PHE A 484 -17.44 -12.54 33.12
C PHE A 484 -18.84 -12.13 32.66
N LEU A 485 -19.25 -12.47 31.44
CA LEU A 485 -20.58 -12.10 30.91
C LEU A 485 -21.71 -12.62 31.78
N ARG A 486 -21.54 -13.81 32.39
CA ARG A 486 -22.57 -14.40 33.26
C ARG A 486 -22.85 -13.54 34.49
N VAL A 487 -21.79 -12.98 35.09
CA VAL A 487 -21.88 -12.12 36.28
C VAL A 487 -22.28 -10.71 35.89
N GLN A 488 -21.75 -10.19 34.78
CA GLN A 488 -22.04 -8.85 34.30
C GLN A 488 -23.50 -8.70 33.88
N VAL A 489 -24.02 -9.65 33.08
CA VAL A 489 -25.42 -9.64 32.65
C VAL A 489 -26.38 -9.84 33.82
N SER A 490 -26.05 -10.69 34.80
CA SER A 490 -26.90 -10.86 35.99
C SER A 490 -26.96 -9.59 36.84
N ALA A 491 -25.84 -8.90 37.03
CA ALA A 491 -25.79 -7.63 37.75
C ALA A 491 -26.60 -6.53 37.03
N PHE A 492 -26.52 -6.46 35.70
CA PHE A 492 -27.31 -5.52 34.91
C PHE A 492 -28.80 -5.85 34.90
N ALA A 493 -29.17 -7.13 34.82
CA ALA A 493 -30.56 -7.56 34.84
C ALA A 493 -31.23 -7.31 36.20
N ALA A 494 -30.47 -7.36 37.30
CA ALA A 494 -30.95 -7.05 38.64
C ALA A 494 -31.22 -5.54 38.86
N ASP A 495 -30.65 -4.66 38.02
CA ASP A 495 -30.89 -3.23 38.06
C ASP A 495 -32.12 -2.89 37.18
N ARG A 496 -33.25 -2.62 37.83
CA ARG A 496 -34.51 -2.30 37.14
C ARG A 496 -34.39 -1.07 36.24
N TRP A 497 -33.64 -0.05 36.66
CA TRP A 497 -33.46 1.14 35.83
C TRP A 497 -32.68 0.78 34.57
N PHE A 498 -31.62 -0.03 34.70
CA PHE A 498 -30.86 -0.53 33.57
C PHE A 498 -31.76 -1.30 32.60
N ALA A 499 -32.51 -2.29 33.09
CA ALA A 499 -33.36 -3.13 32.26
C ALA A 499 -34.43 -2.34 31.47
N GLU A 500 -34.95 -1.25 32.03
CA GLU A 500 -35.97 -0.42 31.40
C GLU A 500 -35.41 0.69 30.49
N LYS A 501 -34.22 1.23 30.81
CA LYS A 501 -33.71 2.48 30.20
C LYS A 501 -32.41 2.32 29.43
N ALA A 502 -31.67 1.23 29.60
CA ALA A 502 -30.40 0.99 28.93
C ALA A 502 -30.56 0.00 27.76
N GLU A 503 -29.80 0.25 26.70
CA GLU A 503 -29.55 -0.71 25.64
C GLU A 503 -28.19 -1.37 25.88
N LEU A 504 -28.10 -2.71 25.81
CA LEU A 504 -26.86 -3.45 26.02
C LEU A 504 -26.32 -4.03 24.70
N ILE A 505 -25.14 -3.58 24.29
CA ILE A 505 -24.48 -3.95 23.04
C ILE A 505 -23.13 -4.59 23.37
N PHE A 506 -22.99 -5.87 23.04
CA PHE A 506 -21.71 -6.56 23.02
C PHE A 506 -21.09 -6.45 21.63
N VAL A 507 -19.79 -6.17 21.56
CA VAL A 507 -19.04 -6.10 20.29
C VAL A 507 -17.97 -7.18 20.28
N LEU A 508 -18.12 -8.20 19.44
CA LEU A 508 -17.19 -9.32 19.35
C LEU A 508 -16.11 -9.04 18.30
N ASP A 509 -14.87 -8.91 18.77
CA ASP A 509 -13.68 -8.63 17.96
C ASP A 509 -12.88 -9.90 17.58
N SER A 510 -13.47 -11.06 17.81
CA SER A 510 -12.97 -12.39 17.40
C SER A 510 -14.12 -13.15 16.72
N PRO A 511 -14.42 -12.85 15.43
CA PRO A 511 -15.54 -13.44 14.70
C PRO A 511 -15.52 -14.97 14.70
N GLU A 512 -14.34 -15.58 14.80
CA GLU A 512 -14.18 -17.02 14.90
C GLU A 512 -14.92 -17.65 16.11
N HIS A 513 -15.25 -16.87 17.14
CA HIS A 513 -15.98 -17.31 18.34
C HIS A 513 -17.47 -16.90 18.32
N GLU A 514 -18.00 -16.42 17.20
CA GLU A 514 -19.39 -15.94 17.09
C GLU A 514 -20.42 -16.96 17.58
N ALA A 515 -20.29 -18.23 17.16
CA ALA A 515 -21.25 -19.27 17.51
C ALA A 515 -21.32 -19.53 19.02
N GLU A 516 -20.15 -19.56 19.69
CA GLU A 516 -20.04 -19.75 21.13
C GLU A 516 -20.66 -18.57 21.89
N VAL A 517 -20.29 -17.35 21.53
CA VAL A 517 -20.77 -16.14 22.19
C VAL A 517 -22.27 -15.95 21.95
N ALA A 518 -22.77 -16.18 20.75
CA ALA A 518 -24.19 -16.08 20.44
C ALA A 518 -25.02 -17.12 21.23
N HIS A 519 -24.50 -18.34 21.40
CA HIS A 519 -25.13 -19.36 22.23
C HIS A 519 -25.19 -18.93 23.71
N LEU A 520 -24.08 -18.41 24.24
CA LEU A 520 -24.00 -17.90 25.62
C LEU A 520 -25.00 -16.75 25.85
N LEU A 521 -25.03 -15.75 24.96
CA LEU A 521 -25.96 -14.62 25.06
C LEU A 521 -27.42 -15.04 24.91
N GLY A 522 -27.72 -16.02 24.05
CA GLY A 522 -29.06 -16.60 23.94
C GLY A 522 -29.52 -17.26 25.24
N GLY A 523 -28.64 -18.06 25.87
CA GLY A 523 -28.91 -18.67 27.18
C GLY A 523 -29.11 -17.64 28.30
N LEU A 524 -28.26 -16.60 28.33
CA LEU A 524 -28.39 -15.49 29.29
C LEU A 524 -29.68 -14.70 29.10
N PHE A 525 -30.10 -14.46 27.86
CA PHE A 525 -31.39 -13.83 27.57
C PHE A 525 -32.56 -14.67 28.07
N LEU A 526 -32.54 -15.99 27.86
CA LEU A 526 -33.59 -16.88 28.38
C LEU A 526 -33.62 -16.91 29.92
N ALA A 527 -32.47 -16.81 30.58
CA ALA A 527 -32.36 -16.85 32.04
C ALA A 527 -32.81 -15.55 32.72
N TYR A 528 -32.44 -14.39 32.15
CA TYR A 528 -32.63 -13.09 32.81
C TYR A 528 -33.61 -12.15 32.11
N GLY A 529 -34.02 -12.45 30.87
CA GLY A 529 -34.93 -11.63 30.08
C GLY A 529 -34.38 -10.29 29.62
N LEU A 530 -33.10 -9.99 29.88
CA LEU A 530 -32.46 -8.72 29.51
C LEU A 530 -32.14 -8.69 28.01
N PRO A 531 -32.75 -7.79 27.21
CA PRO A 531 -32.47 -7.72 25.78
C PRO A 531 -31.02 -7.31 25.49
N MET A 532 -30.40 -7.98 24.52
CA MET A 532 -28.99 -7.79 24.18
C MET A 532 -28.80 -7.74 22.66
N GLN A 533 -27.80 -6.99 22.21
CA GLN A 533 -27.33 -6.99 20.84
C GLN A 533 -25.88 -7.48 20.79
N LEU A 534 -25.56 -8.34 19.81
CA LEU A 534 -24.21 -8.77 19.50
C LEU A 534 -23.81 -8.20 18.13
N VAL A 535 -22.79 -7.35 18.12
CA VAL A 535 -22.14 -6.81 16.93
C VAL A 535 -20.88 -7.61 16.69
N VAL A 536 -20.82 -8.39 15.61
CA VAL A 536 -19.70 -9.26 15.27
C VAL A 536 -18.84 -8.56 14.23
N MET A 537 -17.60 -8.23 14.59
CA MET A 537 -16.66 -7.58 13.67
C MET A 537 -16.15 -8.58 12.63
N GLY A 538 -15.90 -8.12 11.40
CA GLY A 538 -15.38 -8.99 10.34
C GLY A 538 -13.96 -9.52 10.58
N ARG A 539 -13.23 -8.96 11.55
CA ARG A 539 -11.92 -9.38 12.05
C ARG A 539 -11.57 -8.60 13.32
N ASN A 540 -10.46 -8.97 13.95
CA ASN A 540 -9.87 -8.21 15.05
C ASN A 540 -9.40 -6.81 14.60
N GLY A 541 -10.13 -5.77 15.00
CA GLY A 541 -9.80 -4.36 14.83
C GLY A 541 -9.20 -3.71 16.08
N GLY A 542 -9.25 -4.38 17.23
CA GLY A 542 -8.80 -3.86 18.52
C GLY A 542 -9.88 -3.08 19.27
N PHE A 543 -9.56 -2.69 20.51
CA PHE A 543 -10.50 -2.06 21.44
C PHE A 543 -11.17 -0.80 20.87
N SER A 544 -10.39 0.14 20.31
CA SER A 544 -10.93 1.38 19.71
C SER A 544 -11.95 1.08 18.61
N ALA A 545 -11.61 0.17 17.68
CA ALA A 545 -12.47 -0.18 16.56
C ALA A 545 -13.77 -0.87 17.03
N ALA A 546 -13.67 -1.76 18.02
CA ALA A 546 -14.83 -2.44 18.61
C ALA A 546 -15.76 -1.44 19.31
N CYS A 547 -15.23 -0.56 20.16
CA CYS A 547 -16.01 0.48 20.81
C CYS A 547 -16.68 1.43 19.81
N ASN A 548 -15.95 1.85 18.77
CA ASN A 548 -16.50 2.70 17.70
C ASN A 548 -17.61 2.00 16.92
N ALA A 549 -17.46 0.71 16.60
CA ALA A 549 -18.48 -0.08 15.92
C ALA A 549 -19.75 -0.22 16.77
N GLY A 550 -19.60 -0.49 18.07
CA GLY A 550 -20.74 -0.53 18.99
C GLY A 550 -21.43 0.83 19.10
N ALA A 551 -20.65 1.91 19.28
CA ALA A 551 -21.17 3.28 19.34
C ALA A 551 -21.90 3.69 18.04
N ALA A 552 -21.44 3.26 16.86
CA ALA A 552 -22.11 3.54 15.60
C ALA A 552 -23.52 2.92 15.53
N THR A 553 -23.71 1.74 16.11
CA THR A 553 -25.02 1.04 16.16
C THR A 553 -25.93 1.49 17.31
N SER A 554 -25.40 2.27 18.25
CA SER A 554 -26.11 2.70 19.45
C SER A 554 -27.23 3.70 19.18
N ARG A 555 -28.31 3.62 19.99
CA ARG A 555 -29.46 4.55 19.92
C ARG A 555 -29.62 5.46 21.14
N GLY A 556 -28.86 5.23 22.21
CA GLY A 556 -28.94 5.98 23.46
C GLY A 556 -28.50 7.44 23.32
N GLN A 557 -29.07 8.32 24.14
CA GLN A 557 -28.64 9.72 24.21
C GLN A 557 -27.24 9.86 24.84
N ALA A 558 -26.94 8.98 25.79
CA ALA A 558 -25.61 8.77 26.35
C ALA A 558 -25.00 7.44 25.89
N LEU A 559 -23.68 7.37 25.95
CA LEU A 559 -22.88 6.17 25.78
C LEU A 559 -22.20 5.84 27.10
N ALA A 560 -22.22 4.58 27.48
CA ALA A 560 -21.34 4.03 28.50
C ALA A 560 -20.45 2.97 27.84
N LEU A 561 -19.16 3.25 27.73
CA LEU A 561 -18.18 2.32 27.20
C LEU A 561 -17.59 1.58 28.39
N VAL A 562 -17.77 0.26 28.46
CA VAL A 562 -17.50 -0.54 29.65
C VAL A 562 -16.78 -1.82 29.27
N ASN A 563 -15.71 -2.19 29.97
CA ASN A 563 -15.03 -3.47 29.72
C ASN A 563 -15.89 -4.67 30.14
N SER A 564 -15.63 -5.84 29.55
CA SER A 564 -16.38 -7.07 29.82
C SER A 564 -16.16 -7.67 31.21
N ASP A 565 -15.10 -7.24 31.90
CA ASP A 565 -14.69 -7.65 33.25
C ASP A 565 -14.95 -6.56 34.30
N VAL A 566 -15.80 -5.58 33.98
CA VAL A 566 -16.25 -4.54 34.90
C VAL A 566 -17.64 -4.84 35.44
N ILE A 567 -17.75 -5.01 36.75
CA ILE A 567 -18.97 -5.37 37.46
C ILE A 567 -19.34 -4.25 38.44
N PRO A 568 -20.60 -3.76 38.43
CA PRO A 568 -21.03 -2.76 39.40
C PRO A 568 -21.12 -3.34 40.82
N ASP A 569 -20.72 -2.54 41.81
CA ASP A 569 -20.84 -2.89 43.24
C ASP A 569 -22.32 -2.93 43.69
N SER A 570 -23.15 -2.03 43.13
CA SER A 570 -24.57 -1.93 43.46
C SER A 570 -25.41 -1.42 42.27
N ALA A 571 -26.72 -1.66 42.34
CA ALA A 571 -27.68 -1.11 41.38
C ALA A 571 -27.73 0.42 41.45
N GLY A 572 -28.16 1.08 40.36
CA GLY A 572 -28.24 2.53 40.26
C GLY A 572 -26.93 3.22 39.85
N TRP A 573 -25.87 2.44 39.57
CA TRP A 573 -24.56 2.96 39.15
C TRP A 573 -24.63 3.80 37.87
N LEU A 574 -25.35 3.31 36.86
CA LEU A 574 -25.44 3.93 35.55
C LEU A 574 -26.25 5.23 35.53
N PRO A 575 -27.46 5.32 36.12
CA PRO A 575 -28.17 6.60 36.20
C PRO A 575 -27.38 7.62 37.02
N ALA A 576 -26.69 7.20 38.08
CA ALA A 576 -25.86 8.10 38.89
C ALA A 576 -24.72 8.73 38.07
N LEU A 577 -24.10 7.99 37.15
CA LEU A 577 -23.10 8.54 36.22
C LEU A 577 -23.74 9.44 35.15
N VAL A 578 -24.83 9.00 34.52
CA VAL A 578 -25.51 9.77 33.46
C VAL A 578 -26.00 11.13 33.97
N GLN A 579 -26.50 11.21 35.21
CA GLN A 579 -26.95 12.46 35.83
C GLN A 579 -25.83 13.49 36.02
N ARG A 580 -24.56 13.08 35.96
CA ARG A 580 -23.40 13.99 36.05
C ARG A 580 -23.01 14.61 34.72
N LEU A 581 -23.59 14.17 33.60
CA LEU A 581 -23.44 14.82 32.30
C LEU A 581 -24.24 16.13 32.28
N ASP A 582 -23.66 17.19 32.87
CA ASP A 582 -24.25 18.52 32.93
C ASP A 582 -23.61 19.46 31.91
N ARG A 583 -24.41 19.84 30.90
CA ARG A 583 -23.99 20.78 29.85
C ARG A 583 -23.67 22.18 30.41
N HIS A 584 -24.37 22.64 31.44
CA HIS A 584 -24.12 23.96 32.04
C HIS A 584 -22.78 24.02 32.77
N LYS A 585 -22.37 22.89 33.34
CA LYS A 585 -21.04 22.72 33.96
C LYS A 585 -19.95 22.33 32.97
N ARG A 586 -20.26 22.28 31.66
CA ARG A 586 -19.34 21.88 30.59
C ARG A 586 -18.71 20.49 30.84
N ILE A 587 -19.45 19.56 31.44
CA ILE A 587 -18.95 18.19 31.69
C ILE A 587 -19.16 17.36 30.42
N GLY A 588 -18.05 16.97 29.79
CA GLY A 588 -18.07 16.17 28.56
C GLY A 588 -18.12 14.67 28.83
N ALA A 589 -17.40 14.19 29.84
CA ALA A 589 -17.38 12.78 30.22
C ALA A 589 -17.19 12.59 31.73
N VAL A 590 -17.60 11.43 32.23
CA VAL A 590 -17.41 11.02 33.62
C VAL A 590 -16.90 9.59 33.73
N GLY A 591 -16.15 9.31 34.79
CA GLY A 591 -15.66 7.98 35.12
C GLY A 591 -15.87 7.64 36.59
N PRO A 592 -16.23 6.39 36.94
CA PRO A 592 -16.46 5.95 38.30
C PRO A 592 -15.16 5.64 39.06
N LYS A 593 -15.29 5.30 40.34
CA LYS A 593 -14.25 4.62 41.10
C LYS A 593 -14.14 3.18 40.62
N LEU A 594 -12.92 2.75 40.29
CA LEU A 594 -12.63 1.35 39.99
C LEU A 594 -11.83 0.72 41.12
N LEU A 595 -12.27 -0.47 41.52
CA LEU A 595 -11.66 -1.29 42.56
C LEU A 595 -11.09 -2.58 41.95
N TYR A 596 -9.97 -3.01 42.50
CA TYR A 596 -9.50 -4.39 42.35
C TYR A 596 -10.42 -5.37 43.11
N ASP A 597 -10.28 -6.65 42.82
CA ASP A 597 -11.03 -7.73 43.47
C ASP A 597 -10.78 -7.82 45.00
N ASP A 598 -9.60 -7.36 45.46
CA ASP A 598 -9.26 -7.21 46.87
C ASP A 598 -9.85 -5.95 47.54
N GLY A 599 -10.57 -5.11 46.78
CA GLY A 599 -11.17 -3.86 47.25
C GLY A 599 -10.21 -2.68 47.34
N SER A 600 -8.95 -2.80 46.89
CA SER A 600 -8.03 -1.68 46.73
C SER A 600 -8.38 -0.84 45.50
N LEU A 601 -8.00 0.44 45.50
CA LEU A 601 -8.25 1.37 44.40
C LEU A 601 -7.41 1.01 43.19
N GLN A 602 -8.08 0.83 42.05
CA GLN A 602 -7.44 0.73 40.75
C GLN A 602 -7.45 2.08 40.02
N HIS A 603 -8.55 2.84 40.14
CA HIS A 603 -8.73 4.09 39.43
C HIS A 603 -9.55 5.11 40.24
N ALA A 604 -9.01 6.32 40.35
CA ALA A 604 -9.69 7.49 40.87
C ALA A 604 -9.54 8.70 39.94
N GLY A 605 -9.48 8.48 38.61
CA GLY A 605 -9.07 9.46 37.60
C GLY A 605 -7.61 9.29 37.17
N LEU A 606 -7.30 9.81 35.98
CA LEU A 606 -5.96 9.84 35.39
C LEU A 606 -5.27 11.19 35.61
N TYR A 607 -3.95 11.15 35.67
CA TYR A 607 -3.07 12.30 35.46
C TYR A 607 -1.90 11.91 34.56
N PHE A 608 -1.28 12.91 33.94
CA PHE A 608 -0.17 12.71 33.02
C PHE A 608 1.12 13.18 33.67
N LYS A 609 2.19 12.40 33.50
CA LYS A 609 3.53 12.80 33.96
C LYS A 609 4.57 12.37 32.93
N ARG A 610 5.57 13.23 32.72
CA ARG A 610 6.72 12.87 31.90
C ARG A 610 7.62 11.88 32.62
N ASP A 611 8.08 10.87 31.89
CA ASP A 611 9.20 10.03 32.31
C ASP A 611 10.54 10.76 32.16
N SER A 612 11.65 10.07 32.47
CA SER A 612 13.00 10.64 32.33
C SER A 612 13.42 10.93 30.89
N LYS A 613 12.67 10.42 29.90
CA LYS A 613 12.89 10.65 28.46
C LYS A 613 11.99 11.77 27.91
N GLY A 614 11.17 12.40 28.74
CA GLY A 614 10.22 13.44 28.34
C GLY A 614 8.92 12.91 27.73
N THR A 615 8.65 11.61 27.82
CA THR A 615 7.44 10.96 27.27
C THR A 615 6.30 11.07 28.27
N TRP A 616 5.12 11.49 27.86
CA TRP A 616 3.94 11.50 28.71
C TRP A 616 3.45 10.08 28.98
N LEU A 617 3.24 9.76 30.26
CA LEU A 617 2.68 8.50 30.71
C LEU A 617 1.36 8.73 31.46
N ASN A 618 0.43 7.79 31.31
CA ASN A 618 -0.83 7.76 32.03
C ASN A 618 -0.60 7.19 33.44
N HIS A 619 -1.02 7.93 34.46
CA HIS A 619 -0.99 7.51 35.85
C HIS A 619 -2.37 7.60 36.49
N HIS A 620 -2.62 6.74 37.48
CA HIS A 620 -3.90 6.69 38.19
C HIS A 620 -3.74 7.32 39.57
N TYR A 621 -4.62 8.26 39.93
CA TYR A 621 -4.65 8.82 41.27
C TYR A 621 -4.92 7.72 42.30
N PHE A 622 -4.14 7.71 43.38
CA PHE A 622 -4.33 6.86 44.58
C PHE A 622 -4.37 5.34 44.32
N LYS A 623 -3.81 4.87 43.19
CA LYS A 623 -3.75 3.44 42.87
C LYS A 623 -3.07 2.64 43.98
N GLY A 624 -3.68 1.52 44.37
CA GLY A 624 -3.23 0.63 45.45
C GLY A 624 -3.65 1.05 46.86
N MET A 625 -4.22 2.25 47.04
CA MET A 625 -4.76 2.66 48.36
C MET A 625 -6.10 1.95 48.65
N PRO A 626 -6.51 1.82 49.93
CA PRO A 626 -7.83 1.25 50.27
C PRO A 626 -8.99 2.05 49.67
N SER A 627 -10.12 1.40 49.34
CA SER A 627 -11.31 2.05 48.77
C SER A 627 -11.85 3.23 49.59
N HIS A 628 -11.70 3.18 50.91
CA HIS A 628 -12.13 4.21 51.86
C HIS A 628 -11.07 5.32 52.09
N TYR A 629 -9.99 5.35 51.32
CA TYR A 629 -8.99 6.41 51.40
C TYR A 629 -9.65 7.78 51.11
N ALA A 630 -9.68 8.66 52.11
CA ALA A 630 -10.52 9.86 52.08
C ALA A 630 -10.31 10.76 50.83
N PRO A 631 -9.06 11.04 50.38
CA PRO A 631 -8.84 11.83 49.16
C PRO A 631 -9.41 11.21 47.87
N ALA A 632 -9.53 9.87 47.82
CA ALA A 632 -10.12 9.17 46.68
C ALA A 632 -11.66 9.19 46.72
N ASN A 633 -12.27 9.67 47.78
CA ASN A 633 -13.73 9.73 47.95
C ASN A 633 -14.31 11.13 47.69
N VAL A 634 -13.53 12.00 47.03
CA VAL A 634 -13.94 13.36 46.65
C VAL A 634 -14.12 13.45 45.13
N GLU A 635 -15.32 13.86 44.70
CA GLU A 635 -15.63 14.15 43.31
C GLU A 635 -14.79 15.32 42.82
N ARG A 636 -14.14 15.18 41.67
CA ARG A 636 -13.24 16.22 41.16
C ARG A 636 -13.07 16.19 39.64
N PRO A 637 -12.77 17.34 39.02
CA PRO A 637 -12.27 17.36 37.67
C PRO A 637 -10.92 16.62 37.61
N VAL A 638 -10.71 15.88 36.53
CA VAL A 638 -9.48 15.13 36.28
C VAL A 638 -9.07 15.27 34.81
N PRO A 639 -7.76 15.22 34.50
CA PRO A 639 -7.28 15.21 33.12
C PRO A 639 -7.90 14.13 32.23
N GLY A 640 -8.26 12.98 32.80
CA GLY A 640 -8.94 11.92 32.08
C GLY A 640 -9.45 10.81 33.01
N VAL A 641 -10.20 9.88 32.43
CA VAL A 641 -10.65 8.64 33.06
C VAL A 641 -10.34 7.47 32.14
N THR A 642 -10.35 6.25 32.67
CA THR A 642 -9.97 5.07 31.87
C THR A 642 -11.12 4.51 31.04
N GLY A 643 -10.78 3.85 29.92
CA GLY A 643 -11.71 3.14 29.04
C GLY A 643 -12.41 1.95 29.68
N ALA A 644 -11.99 1.51 30.87
CA ALA A 644 -12.69 0.46 31.62
C ALA A 644 -14.14 0.85 31.96
N CYS A 645 -14.39 2.13 32.26
CA CYS A 645 -15.74 2.70 32.27
C CYS A 645 -15.69 4.21 32.05
N ILE A 646 -16.20 4.65 30.90
CA ILE A 646 -16.39 6.07 30.58
C ILE A 646 -17.81 6.31 30.10
N VAL A 647 -18.46 7.34 30.66
CA VAL A 647 -19.82 7.73 30.29
C VAL A 647 -19.81 9.15 29.73
N LEU A 648 -20.42 9.35 28.56
CA LEU A 648 -20.47 10.62 27.86
C LEU A 648 -21.70 10.71 26.94
N SER A 649 -22.02 11.89 26.43
CA SER A 649 -23.12 12.00 25.46
C SER A 649 -22.73 11.37 24.12
N ARG A 650 -23.67 10.66 23.48
CA ARG A 650 -23.44 10.05 22.14
C ARG A 650 -23.09 11.12 21.11
N ALA A 651 -23.75 12.27 21.17
CA ALA A 651 -23.48 13.39 20.27
C ALA A 651 -22.02 13.87 20.38
N LEU A 652 -21.52 14.06 21.61
CA LEU A 652 -20.14 14.46 21.84
C LEU A 652 -19.15 13.39 21.34
N PHE A 653 -19.40 12.11 21.61
CA PHE A 653 -18.53 11.03 21.13
C PHE A 653 -18.38 11.08 19.61
N MET A 654 -19.48 11.29 18.88
CA MET A 654 -19.45 11.44 17.42
C MET A 654 -18.76 12.73 16.97
N GLU A 655 -19.01 13.84 17.66
CA GLU A 655 -18.42 15.16 17.37
C GLU A 655 -16.90 15.14 17.48
N VAL A 656 -16.36 14.49 18.52
CA VAL A 656 -14.90 14.40 18.73
C VAL A 656 -14.24 13.27 17.94
N GLY A 657 -15.01 12.52 17.13
CA GLY A 657 -14.51 11.44 16.29
C GLY A 657 -14.26 10.11 17.00
N GLY A 658 -14.83 9.90 18.19
CA GLY A 658 -14.71 8.66 18.96
C GLY A 658 -13.29 8.29 19.37
N PHE A 659 -13.06 7.00 19.62
CA PHE A 659 -11.73 6.49 19.92
C PHE A 659 -10.84 6.51 18.68
N ASP A 660 -9.57 6.89 18.87
CA ASP A 660 -8.58 6.84 17.80
C ASP A 660 -8.06 5.40 17.63
N ASP A 661 -8.08 4.89 16.40
CA ASP A 661 -7.67 3.53 16.05
C ASP A 661 -6.23 3.44 15.55
N SER A 662 -5.45 4.52 15.64
CA SER A 662 -4.02 4.48 15.36
C SER A 662 -3.18 3.93 16.52
N TYR A 663 -3.72 3.89 17.73
CA TYR A 663 -3.09 3.23 18.88
C TYR A 663 -3.03 1.73 18.65
N VAL A 664 -1.86 1.14 18.85
CA VAL A 664 -1.59 -0.26 18.49
C VAL A 664 -1.90 -1.17 19.66
N ILE A 665 -2.73 -2.19 19.42
CA ILE A 665 -3.06 -3.27 20.38
C ILE A 665 -3.87 -2.80 21.61
N GLY A 666 -3.98 -1.49 21.89
CA GLY A 666 -4.70 -0.84 22.99
C GLY A 666 -3.72 -0.03 23.86
N ASP A 667 -4.20 0.59 24.95
CA ASP A 667 -3.49 1.57 25.78
C ASP A 667 -3.40 2.97 25.10
N TYR A 668 -3.71 4.01 25.87
CA TYR A 668 -3.78 5.44 25.51
C TYR A 668 -5.02 5.94 24.74
N GLU A 669 -5.86 5.10 24.17
CA GLU A 669 -7.07 5.53 23.46
C GLU A 669 -8.08 6.26 24.36
N ASP A 670 -8.15 5.89 25.65
CA ASP A 670 -9.00 6.52 26.65
C ASP A 670 -8.53 7.92 27.01
N SER A 671 -7.23 8.09 27.20
CA SER A 671 -6.61 9.40 27.40
C SER A 671 -6.72 10.29 26.16
N ASP A 672 -6.60 9.74 24.95
CA ASP A 672 -6.79 10.49 23.69
C ASP A 672 -8.23 11.01 23.58
N LEU A 673 -9.23 10.17 23.89
CA LEU A 673 -10.62 10.61 23.93
C LEU A 673 -10.84 11.74 24.96
N CYS A 674 -10.27 11.61 26.16
CA CYS A 674 -10.34 12.67 27.18
C CYS A 674 -9.68 13.98 26.72
N LEU A 675 -8.54 13.89 26.03
CA LEU A 675 -7.83 15.05 25.48
C LEU A 675 -8.60 15.71 24.33
N LYS A 676 -9.26 14.93 23.47
CA LYS A 676 -10.19 15.45 22.45
C LYS A 676 -11.37 16.20 23.09
N ILE A 677 -11.94 15.68 24.18
CA ILE A 677 -13.01 16.33 24.95
C ILE A 677 -12.50 17.64 25.56
N ALA A 678 -11.30 17.64 26.15
CA ALA A 678 -10.66 18.85 26.68
C ALA A 678 -10.41 19.89 25.59
N ARG A 679 -9.98 19.48 24.39
CA ARG A 679 -9.80 20.35 23.22
C ARG A 679 -11.13 20.95 22.73
N ALA A 680 -12.24 20.25 22.88
CA ALA A 680 -13.59 20.79 22.66
C ALA A 680 -14.05 21.74 23.78
N GLY A 681 -13.20 22.00 24.78
CA GLY A 681 -13.48 22.87 25.91
C GLY A 681 -14.41 22.25 26.95
N LEU A 682 -14.50 20.93 27.03
CA LEU A 682 -15.31 20.23 28.01
C LEU A 682 -14.42 19.52 29.04
N GLY A 683 -14.90 19.42 30.28
CA GLY A 683 -14.18 18.77 31.38
C GLY A 683 -14.49 17.29 31.51
N VAL A 684 -13.57 16.56 32.13
CA VAL A 684 -13.77 15.17 32.56
C VAL A 684 -13.84 15.12 34.08
N VAL A 685 -14.82 14.40 34.64
CA VAL A 685 -15.06 14.34 36.09
C VAL A 685 -14.97 12.91 36.61
N TYR A 686 -14.24 12.75 37.71
CA TYR A 686 -14.20 11.52 38.48
C TYR A 686 -15.32 11.49 39.52
N VAL A 687 -16.13 10.43 39.52
CA VAL A 687 -17.34 10.28 40.36
C VAL A 687 -17.17 9.14 41.38
N PRO A 688 -16.73 9.42 42.62
CA PRO A 688 -16.44 8.40 43.62
C PRO A 688 -17.69 7.81 44.30
N SER A 689 -18.87 8.41 44.11
CA SER A 689 -20.13 7.86 44.63
C SER A 689 -20.58 6.60 43.91
N VAL A 690 -19.97 6.29 42.75
CA VAL A 690 -20.19 5.06 42.00
C VAL A 690 -18.90 4.24 42.04
N SER A 691 -19.00 3.01 42.55
CA SER A 691 -17.89 2.06 42.59
C SER A 691 -18.18 0.88 41.67
N LEU A 692 -17.22 0.52 40.83
CA LEU A 692 -17.25 -0.70 40.02
C LEU A 692 -16.00 -1.53 40.33
N TYR A 693 -16.13 -2.84 40.33
CA TYR A 693 -15.02 -3.77 40.35
C TYR A 693 -14.54 -3.99 38.92
N HIS A 694 -13.25 -3.84 38.68
CA HIS A 694 -12.62 -4.18 37.41
C HIS A 694 -11.67 -5.34 37.68
N LEU A 695 -12.05 -6.53 37.24
CA LEU A 695 -11.37 -7.80 37.54
C LEU A 695 -10.11 -8.01 36.67
N GLU A 696 -9.42 -6.91 36.38
CA GLU A 696 -8.23 -6.76 35.54
C GLU A 696 -7.18 -7.83 35.90
N ARG A 697 -6.60 -8.49 34.87
CA ARG A 697 -5.45 -9.44 34.84
C ARG A 697 -5.75 -10.87 34.35
N GLN A 698 -6.99 -11.26 34.10
CA GLN A 698 -7.25 -12.58 33.49
C GLN A 698 -7.29 -12.57 31.95
N SER A 699 -7.66 -11.46 31.32
CA SER A 699 -7.69 -11.29 29.86
C SER A 699 -6.32 -10.95 29.24
N ILE A 700 -5.46 -10.22 29.96
CA ILE A 700 -4.16 -9.69 29.48
C ILE A 700 -2.99 -10.67 29.68
N SER A 701 -3.09 -11.62 30.63
CA SER A 701 -1.99 -12.54 31.00
C SER A 701 -1.50 -13.46 29.88
N LYS A 702 -2.25 -13.57 28.77
CA LYS A 702 -1.89 -14.38 27.59
C LYS A 702 -1.12 -13.62 26.50
N SER A 703 -0.84 -12.32 26.68
CA SER A 703 -0.03 -11.54 25.73
C SER A 703 1.05 -10.73 26.45
N LEU A 704 2.24 -11.33 26.60
CA LEU A 704 3.45 -10.71 27.17
C LEU A 704 3.86 -9.39 26.49
N ASP A 705 3.36 -9.12 25.27
CA ASP A 705 3.67 -7.91 24.50
C ASP A 705 2.79 -6.67 24.85
N TYR A 706 1.76 -6.83 25.69
CA TYR A 706 0.74 -5.80 25.92
C TYR A 706 1.19 -4.70 26.89
N THR A 707 1.84 -5.08 28.00
CA THR A 707 2.30 -4.13 29.03
C THR A 707 3.83 -4.02 28.99
N ARG A 708 4.35 -2.84 28.64
CA ARG A 708 5.79 -2.49 28.53
C ARG A 708 6.53 -3.00 27.29
N GLY A 709 5.80 -3.54 26.31
CA GLY A 709 6.33 -3.88 24.99
C GLY A 709 6.53 -2.65 24.09
N VAL A 710 6.96 -2.90 22.85
CA VAL A 710 7.14 -1.87 21.82
C VAL A 710 5.84 -1.14 21.50
N ALA A 711 4.69 -1.81 21.56
CA ALA A 711 3.37 -1.21 21.32
C ALA A 711 3.05 -0.10 22.34
N SER A 712 3.23 -0.35 23.63
CA SER A 712 2.99 0.67 24.68
C SER A 712 3.98 1.85 24.57
N GLN A 713 5.25 1.58 24.25
CA GLN A 713 6.22 2.66 23.98
C GLN A 713 5.88 3.48 22.73
N HIS A 714 5.36 2.84 21.68
CA HIS A 714 4.86 3.53 20.49
C HIS A 714 3.63 4.38 20.82
N ASN A 715 2.69 3.86 21.59
CA ASN A 715 1.44 4.56 21.92
C ASN A 715 1.71 5.78 22.82
N SER A 716 2.60 5.67 23.82
CA SER A 716 3.00 6.80 24.66
C SER A 716 3.77 7.87 23.87
N TRP A 717 4.68 7.44 22.97
CA TRP A 717 5.33 8.35 22.03
C TRP A 717 4.31 9.05 21.14
N LEU A 718 3.36 8.32 20.55
CA LEU A 718 2.35 8.87 19.65
C LEU A 718 1.45 9.88 20.36
N GLN A 719 1.01 9.57 21.58
CA GLN A 719 0.26 10.52 22.41
C GLN A 719 1.09 11.77 22.69
N THR A 720 2.35 11.61 23.06
CA THR A 720 3.27 12.72 23.29
C THR A 720 3.39 13.60 22.04
N GLN A 721 3.65 13.02 20.87
CA GLN A 721 3.75 13.78 19.62
C GLN A 721 2.47 14.54 19.26
N ARG A 722 1.30 13.96 19.57
CA ARG A 722 0.00 14.58 19.25
C ARG A 722 -0.41 15.67 20.21
N TRP A 723 -0.16 15.46 21.49
CA TRP A 723 -0.84 16.19 22.56
C TRP A 723 0.11 16.93 23.49
N ASP A 724 1.42 16.99 23.21
CA ASP A 724 2.44 17.52 24.13
C ASP A 724 2.03 18.84 24.81
N GLY A 725 1.81 19.89 24.01
CA GLY A 725 1.44 21.20 24.53
C GLY A 725 0.06 21.26 25.17
N GLN A 726 -0.87 20.38 24.78
CA GLN A 726 -2.19 20.33 25.40
C GLN A 726 -2.15 19.64 26.76
N ILE A 727 -1.39 18.55 26.88
CA ILE A 727 -1.15 17.88 28.17
C ILE A 727 -0.41 18.83 29.10
N GLU A 728 0.62 19.54 28.62
CA GLU A 728 1.34 20.54 29.42
C GLU A 728 0.41 21.63 29.95
N ALA A 729 -0.42 22.22 29.08
CA ALA A 729 -1.39 23.24 29.49
C ALA A 729 -2.44 22.70 30.47
N LEU A 730 -2.92 21.48 30.25
CA LEU A 730 -3.92 20.81 31.10
C LEU A 730 -3.35 20.52 32.50
N MET A 731 -2.14 19.97 32.57
CA MET A 731 -1.50 19.66 33.85
C MET A 731 -1.13 20.93 34.62
N ALA A 732 -0.67 21.98 33.94
CA ALA A 732 -0.42 23.28 34.57
C ALA A 732 -1.69 23.94 35.15
N ALA A 733 -2.86 23.68 34.55
CA ALA A 733 -4.13 24.15 35.07
C ALA A 733 -4.60 23.36 36.31
N VAL A 734 -4.34 22.05 36.34
CA VAL A 734 -4.67 21.16 37.47
C VAL A 734 -3.77 21.40 38.67
N ASP A 735 -2.49 21.73 38.44
CA ASP A 735 -1.51 21.97 39.51
C ASP A 735 -1.65 23.37 40.15
N LYS A 736 -2.47 24.26 39.60
CA LYS A 736 -2.79 25.54 40.27
C LYS A 736 -3.70 25.26 41.47
N PRO A 737 -3.30 25.62 42.70
CA PRO A 737 -4.18 25.49 43.84
C PRO A 737 -5.46 26.30 43.58
N ALA A 738 -6.60 25.63 43.61
CA ALA A 738 -7.89 26.29 43.57
C ALA A 738 -7.90 27.37 44.66
N GLN A 739 -8.11 28.63 44.29
CA GLN A 739 -8.48 29.66 45.25
C GLN A 739 -9.81 29.24 45.87
N GLN A 740 -9.74 28.55 47.01
CA GLN A 740 -10.90 28.09 47.76
C GLN A 740 -11.67 29.33 48.23
N GLN A 741 -12.85 29.57 47.66
CA GLN A 741 -13.87 30.32 48.39
C GLN A 741 -14.29 29.48 49.60
N PRO A 742 -14.31 30.04 50.83
CA PRO A 742 -14.60 29.27 52.02
C PRO A 742 -16.06 28.80 52.02
N VAL A 743 -16.26 27.49 52.04
CA VAL A 743 -17.55 26.86 52.33
C VAL A 743 -17.70 26.79 53.86
N PRO A 744 -18.83 27.21 54.46
CA PRO A 744 -19.01 27.15 55.90
C PRO A 744 -19.05 25.70 56.39
N ALA A 745 -18.44 25.44 57.55
CA ALA A 745 -18.36 24.11 58.16
C ALA A 745 -19.76 23.53 58.47
N PRO A 746 -20.02 22.25 58.18
CA PRO A 746 -21.22 21.58 58.66
C PRO A 746 -21.07 21.18 60.15
N ASP A 747 -22.14 21.44 60.90
CA ASP A 747 -22.31 21.09 62.32
C ASP A 747 -22.36 19.56 62.49
N LEU A 748 -21.35 19.01 63.18
CA LEU A 748 -21.21 17.58 63.46
C LEU A 748 -22.00 17.23 64.73
N ARG A 749 -23.18 16.64 64.56
CA ARG A 749 -23.78 15.78 65.60
C ARG A 749 -23.85 14.35 65.06
N LEU A 750 -23.01 13.49 65.63
CA LEU A 750 -22.94 12.05 65.41
C LEU A 750 -24.00 11.36 66.27
N GLU A 751 -24.80 10.48 65.67
CA GLU A 751 -25.55 9.43 66.39
C GLU A 751 -25.04 8.07 65.89
N PRO A 752 -24.70 7.10 66.78
CA PRO A 752 -24.06 5.85 66.40
C PRO A 752 -25.05 4.69 66.39
N GLU A 753 -25.31 4.06 65.24
CA GLU A 753 -25.88 2.70 65.23
C GLU A 753 -25.76 1.99 63.87
N PHE A 754 -25.64 0.65 63.93
CA PHE A 754 -25.60 -0.36 62.86
C PHE A 754 -24.24 -0.80 62.29
N LEU A 755 -23.48 -1.45 63.18
CA LEU A 755 -22.71 -2.66 62.89
C LEU A 755 -23.66 -3.86 62.73
N LEU A 756 -23.61 -4.60 61.61
CA LEU A 756 -23.81 -6.06 61.43
C LEU A 756 -24.45 -6.41 60.07
N ALA A 757 -23.62 -6.85 59.11
CA ALA A 757 -23.95 -7.88 58.12
C ALA A 757 -22.70 -8.20 57.27
N ARG A 758 -21.79 -9.02 57.79
CA ARG A 758 -20.68 -9.62 57.03
C ARG A 758 -20.71 -11.13 57.20
N ALA A 759 -21.44 -11.82 56.33
CA ALA A 759 -21.23 -13.22 56.02
C ALA A 759 -22.07 -13.58 54.78
N ASN A 760 -21.41 -13.78 53.63
CA ASN A 760 -21.75 -14.75 52.56
C ASN A 760 -21.17 -14.32 51.21
N LEU A 761 -19.86 -14.53 51.01
CA LEU A 761 -19.21 -14.46 49.68
C LEU A 761 -17.84 -15.20 49.70
N ARG A 762 -17.82 -16.43 50.25
CA ARG A 762 -16.60 -17.29 50.29
C ARG A 762 -16.81 -18.71 49.74
N ARG A 763 -17.87 -18.95 48.95
CA ARG A 763 -18.08 -20.24 48.26
C ARG A 763 -18.53 -20.03 46.82
N ALA A 764 -17.62 -19.58 45.97
CA ALA A 764 -17.81 -19.63 44.51
C ALA A 764 -16.49 -19.69 43.69
N THR A 765 -15.33 -19.89 44.32
CA THR A 765 -14.02 -19.96 43.63
C THR A 765 -13.34 -21.32 43.75
N ALA A 766 -14.13 -22.40 43.85
CA ALA A 766 -13.64 -23.77 43.79
C ALA A 766 -14.63 -24.66 43.03
N ALA A 767 -14.65 -24.50 41.71
CA ALA A 767 -15.05 -25.51 40.71
C ALA A 767 -14.58 -25.03 39.34
#